data_AF-A0AAQ3UJZ3-F1
#
_entry.id   AF-A0AAQ3UJZ3-F1
#
_cell.length_a   1.000
_cell.length_b   1.000
_cell.length_c   1.000
_cell.angle_alpha   90.00
_cell.angle_beta   90.00
_cell.angle_gamma   90.00
#
_symmetry.space_group_name_H-M   'P 1'
#
loop_
_entity.id
_entity.type
_entity.pdbx_description
1 polymer ?
#
loop_
_entity_poly.entity_id
_entity_poly.type
_entity_poly.pdbx_seq_one_letter_code
_entity_poly.pdbx_strand_id
1 'polypeptide(L)'
;MASVLKRILSDVQGRPPPSPSVQDVEMALHHMQSAEEPSEGFVGPLPASNVPSPQTATAARTSLQLALDDPILKTLFTTPDPAILGSRGPGSSDSGIVVQSRPLAAVAARPQEAAAPKGRHRRRRTYNLSMVHRSARNIAVRRLPIMQRAQRNLCRKLGLLADDDEMPFDAALQEFLALFRGPLPQEVIAALNVLFKLEDANAEVIDEALMQVAGDGISDLHKGVATMQEEAHLHAVGQRVQLQTCWRIARTRGGILLLWDSNTLELSNFVLGDFHISATATLKESPSSFLLTVVYGPTRSGMRSAFLQEIKNLKPQAGVQWLILGDFNFTYRAADKNNRRLNPCLMGRVRDTLNVCDLREISLQNRKYTWSNERRNPTLDLTDFFAMRNGSLPSLLTAFMHSRPHFQIIAPYSYQITPDQDVHAPSSFKEVVTGAWNAPSAHSEPFHKLYFKLQGTAQALRDWSKKHFSDTKLLLHMALEVILRLDLAQENRQLSQEQILLRARLKKRVLGLAVIECVHRKQSSRLTNLKFGDANTKFFHRRANARRRKNFISRLRKENGWAVNHVDKAAEVQVFFESVLRRPETRNVDFNWDSIYNQETDLSSLDVPFTEQETKRAIDLMPGDKAPGPDGFTGTFLKTCWDIIKQDVLTAANAFHELRCLNLQLINSAYIVLIPKKDGAEAVADFRPISLIHSFVKIITKTLALRLASRMNEIVSTCQSAFIKTRSIHDNFMSVRSTIRRYHRSKTPALFVKLDIAKAFDSVGYLLTLLQRIGFPSRWWDWIAAILSSSTSRVLVNGVPNPPLRHGWGLRQGDPLSPLLFIIAIDPLQKLLQVGLRISLYADDAALFIAPRKDDVDALVYLLSMFGQASGLVTNFHKSSVIPIRCSATDLALLLQNLPARRAAFPVRYLGLPLTSGRLRKTDFSIFRGQDLQQAEQMEWNLTTAVRLTLVKSVLTSQAIYLLCALKPPQDILAYIDSKRRQFLWAGMDRLIGGKCKVNWVRLARPKALGGLGILHLDFFARALHLRWL
;
A
#
# COMPACT_ATOMS: atom_id res chain seq x y z
N MET A 1 7.77 2.36 45.59
CA MET A 1 8.59 2.06 44.39
C MET A 1 9.98 1.52 44.72
N ALA A 2 10.76 2.14 45.61
CA ALA A 2 12.14 1.70 45.93
C ALA A 2 12.24 0.26 46.49
N SER A 3 11.26 -0.22 47.27
CA SER A 3 11.27 -1.60 47.78
C SER A 3 10.97 -2.66 46.72
N VAL A 4 10.18 -2.30 45.70
CA VAL A 4 9.86 -3.19 44.55
C VAL A 4 11.07 -3.28 43.62
N LEU A 5 11.77 -2.16 43.41
CA LEU A 5 13.05 -2.13 42.69
C LEU A 5 14.14 -2.95 43.41
N LYS A 6 14.24 -2.85 44.74
CA LYS A 6 15.16 -3.69 45.53
C LYS A 6 14.86 -5.19 45.41
N ARG A 7 13.59 -5.57 45.33
CA ARG A 7 13.16 -6.98 45.20
C ARG A 7 13.41 -7.57 43.81
N ILE A 8 13.33 -6.74 42.77
CA ILE A 8 13.70 -7.13 41.40
C ILE A 8 15.22 -7.26 41.25
N LEU A 9 15.99 -6.44 41.97
CA LEU A 9 17.46 -6.50 41.97
C LEU A 9 18.02 -7.68 42.79
N SER A 10 17.31 -8.15 43.82
CA SER A 10 17.74 -9.31 44.63
C SER A 10 17.61 -10.65 43.90
N ASP A 11 16.67 -10.78 42.97
CA ASP A 11 16.45 -12.03 42.20
C ASP A 11 17.50 -12.25 41.08
N VAL A 12 18.46 -11.33 40.92
CA VAL A 12 19.45 -11.34 39.82
C VAL A 12 20.82 -11.91 40.23
N GLN A 13 21.06 -12.25 41.50
CA GLN A 13 22.38 -12.74 41.93
C GLN A 13 22.55 -14.27 41.83
N GLY A 14 23.16 -14.71 40.73
CA GLY A 14 23.66 -16.07 40.52
C GLY A 14 24.85 -16.11 39.55
N ARG A 15 26.03 -15.69 40.05
CA ARG A 15 27.41 -15.65 39.46
C ARG A 15 27.77 -14.51 38.46
N PRO A 16 28.97 -13.86 38.58
CA PRO A 16 29.37 -12.64 37.84
C PRO A 16 30.23 -12.90 36.59
N PRO A 17 30.31 -11.97 35.59
CA PRO A 17 31.36 -10.93 35.55
C PRO A 17 30.94 -9.60 34.85
N PRO A 18 31.88 -8.65 34.60
CA PRO A 18 32.26 -7.52 35.43
C PRO A 18 31.28 -6.31 35.35
N SER A 19 31.32 -5.48 36.40
CA SER A 19 30.53 -4.26 36.60
C SER A 19 30.76 -3.20 35.52
N PRO A 20 29.70 -2.58 34.93
CA PRO A 20 29.84 -1.36 34.15
C PRO A 20 30.11 -0.15 35.05
N SER A 21 30.82 0.82 34.50
CA SER A 21 31.26 2.02 35.21
C SER A 21 30.09 2.98 35.47
N VAL A 22 30.21 3.82 36.50
CA VAL A 22 29.21 4.86 36.85
C VAL A 22 28.88 5.78 35.67
N GLN A 23 29.81 5.95 34.72
CA GLN A 23 29.62 6.70 33.48
C GLN A 23 28.57 6.09 32.52
N ASP A 24 28.35 4.77 32.55
CA ASP A 24 27.37 4.09 31.69
C ASP A 24 25.92 4.35 32.16
N VAL A 25 25.74 4.64 33.45
CA VAL A 25 24.43 4.94 34.06
C VAL A 25 24.09 6.43 33.90
N GLU A 26 25.08 7.32 34.00
CA GLU A 26 24.89 8.77 33.76
C GLU A 26 24.59 9.09 32.28
N MET A 27 25.21 8.38 31.33
CA MET A 27 24.89 8.54 29.90
C MET A 27 23.45 8.13 29.54
N ALA A 28 22.90 7.13 30.23
CA ALA A 28 21.53 6.69 30.01
C ALA A 28 20.49 7.70 30.53
N LEU A 29 20.82 8.42 31.60
CA LEU A 29 20.00 9.50 32.15
C LEU A 29 20.10 10.78 31.30
N HIS A 30 21.28 11.11 30.78
CA HIS A 30 21.48 12.28 29.92
C HIS A 30 20.75 12.16 28.56
N HIS A 31 20.56 10.94 28.06
CA HIS A 31 19.79 10.68 26.83
C HIS A 31 18.27 10.79 26.99
N MET A 32 17.75 10.81 28.23
CA MET A 32 16.31 11.04 28.48
C MET A 32 15.94 12.53 28.49
N GLN A 33 16.91 13.45 28.60
CA GLN A 33 16.66 14.89 28.76
C GLN A 33 16.77 15.71 27.47
N SER A 34 17.14 15.11 26.33
CA SER A 34 17.41 15.86 25.08
C SER A 34 16.34 15.69 23.98
N ALA A 35 15.07 15.50 24.35
CA ALA A 35 13.96 15.60 23.41
C ALA A 35 13.11 16.82 23.78
N GLU A 36 13.20 17.87 22.95
CA GLU A 36 12.50 19.14 23.09
C GLU A 36 10.99 18.96 23.37
N GLU A 37 10.55 19.51 24.49
CA GLU A 37 9.15 19.75 24.84
C GLU A 37 8.56 20.87 23.99
N PRO A 38 7.26 20.83 23.68
CA PRO A 38 6.40 21.99 23.83
C PRO A 38 5.61 21.83 25.14
N SER A 39 5.77 22.83 26.00
CA SER A 39 5.10 23.05 27.27
C SER A 39 3.59 22.73 27.25
N GLU A 40 3.17 21.72 28.01
CA GLU A 40 1.79 21.60 28.53
C GLU A 40 1.85 21.03 29.95
N GLY A 41 1.09 21.65 30.86
CA GLY A 41 1.13 21.42 32.30
C GLY A 41 0.91 19.96 32.70
N PHE A 42 1.77 19.49 33.61
CA PHE A 42 1.58 18.27 34.36
C PHE A 42 0.23 18.30 35.10
N VAL A 43 -0.74 17.52 34.63
CA VAL A 43 -1.86 17.07 35.45
C VAL A 43 -1.47 15.69 36.00
N GLY A 44 -1.37 15.59 37.32
CA GLY A 44 -1.02 14.38 38.04
C GLY A 44 -1.97 13.20 37.75
N PRO A 45 -1.61 11.97 38.19
CA PRO A 45 -2.47 10.82 38.01
C PRO A 45 -3.85 11.09 38.62
N LEU A 46 -4.90 10.88 37.81
CA LEU A 46 -6.30 10.94 38.23
C LEU A 46 -6.48 10.20 39.56
N PRO A 47 -7.16 10.80 40.55
CA PRO A 47 -7.30 10.20 41.86
C PRO A 47 -8.06 8.89 41.77
N ALA A 48 -7.49 7.85 42.38
CA ALA A 48 -8.20 6.62 42.70
C ALA A 48 -9.22 6.87 43.81
N SER A 49 -10.29 7.61 43.50
CA SER A 49 -11.39 7.86 44.44
C SER A 49 -12.71 7.88 43.68
N ASN A 50 -13.22 6.67 43.42
CA ASN A 50 -14.65 6.35 43.41
C ASN A 50 -14.79 4.82 43.54
N VAL A 51 -14.17 4.29 44.60
CA VAL A 51 -14.39 2.93 45.07
C VAL A 51 -15.31 3.05 46.29
N PRO A 52 -16.62 2.79 46.17
CA PRO A 52 -17.43 2.52 47.33
C PRO A 52 -16.86 1.29 48.05
N SER A 53 -16.67 1.40 49.36
CA SER A 53 -16.20 0.32 50.22
C SER A 53 -17.11 -0.92 50.11
N PRO A 54 -16.65 -2.12 50.48
CA PRO A 54 -17.48 -3.34 50.43
C PRO A 54 -18.73 -3.30 51.33
N GLN A 55 -18.96 -2.22 52.09
CA GLN A 55 -20.17 -1.99 52.87
C GLN A 55 -21.27 -1.24 52.09
N THR A 56 -20.97 -0.69 50.91
CA THR A 56 -21.97 -0.06 50.00
C THR A 56 -22.60 -1.05 49.01
N ALA A 57 -22.15 -2.31 49.00
CA ALA A 57 -22.74 -3.39 48.21
C ALA A 57 -24.07 -3.93 48.78
N THR A 58 -24.49 -3.43 49.95
CA THR A 58 -25.67 -3.90 50.67
C THR A 58 -26.85 -2.91 50.56
N ALA A 59 -26.67 -1.74 49.94
CA ALA A 59 -27.74 -0.77 49.65
C ALA A 59 -28.23 -0.80 48.18
N ALA A 60 -27.54 -1.48 47.27
CA ALA A 60 -28.02 -1.80 45.91
C ALA A 60 -28.78 -3.15 45.89
N ARG A 61 -29.57 -3.42 46.93
CA ARG A 61 -30.16 -4.73 47.24
C ARG A 61 -31.68 -4.79 47.03
N THR A 62 -32.17 -4.00 46.09
CA THR A 62 -33.54 -4.04 45.55
C THR A 62 -33.41 -4.05 44.02
N SER A 63 -33.07 -5.20 43.45
CA SER A 63 -34.01 -6.11 42.79
C SER A 63 -34.50 -5.60 41.43
N LEU A 64 -33.79 -6.02 40.36
CA LEU A 64 -34.27 -6.15 38.97
C LEU A 64 -35.50 -7.09 38.83
N GLN A 65 -36.07 -7.55 39.95
CA GLN A 65 -37.32 -8.29 40.04
C GLN A 65 -38.55 -7.37 39.89
N LEU A 66 -38.36 -6.04 39.88
CA LEU A 66 -39.36 -5.06 39.45
C LEU A 66 -39.38 -4.83 37.93
N ALA A 67 -38.30 -5.16 37.19
CA ALA A 67 -38.04 -4.65 35.84
C ALA A 67 -38.97 -5.12 34.71
N LEU A 68 -39.66 -6.26 34.86
CA LEU A 68 -40.61 -6.73 33.83
C LEU A 68 -42.00 -6.07 33.96
N ASP A 69 -42.33 -5.53 35.14
CA ASP A 69 -43.53 -4.70 35.42
C ASP A 69 -43.18 -3.22 35.68
N ASP A 70 -41.90 -2.84 35.55
CA ASP A 70 -41.40 -1.51 35.92
C ASP A 70 -41.82 -0.46 34.89
N PRO A 71 -42.57 0.60 35.28
CA PRO A 71 -42.82 1.75 34.43
C PRO A 71 -41.52 2.37 33.89
N ILE A 72 -40.36 2.17 34.55
CA ILE A 72 -39.08 2.76 34.15
C ILE A 72 -38.56 2.19 32.81
N LEU A 73 -38.60 0.89 32.55
CA LEU A 73 -38.13 0.36 31.25
C LEU A 73 -39.04 0.79 30.09
N LYS A 74 -40.34 0.88 30.33
CA LYS A 74 -41.31 1.45 29.38
C LYS A 74 -41.13 2.96 29.21
N THR A 75 -40.59 3.67 30.21
CA THR A 75 -40.24 5.09 30.06
C THR A 75 -38.98 5.33 29.24
N LEU A 76 -38.12 4.34 28.97
CA LEU A 76 -36.89 4.55 28.18
C LEU A 76 -37.13 4.68 26.67
N PHE A 77 -38.30 4.25 26.19
CA PHE A 77 -38.69 4.32 24.78
C PHE A 77 -40.07 4.97 24.66
N THR A 78 -40.29 5.71 23.58
CA THR A 78 -41.55 6.42 23.31
C THR A 78 -42.02 6.14 21.89
N THR A 79 -43.23 6.59 21.56
CA THR A 79 -43.62 6.75 20.16
C THR A 79 -42.95 8.02 19.61
N PRO A 80 -42.48 8.01 18.35
CA PRO A 80 -41.89 9.19 17.74
C PRO A 80 -42.87 10.37 17.73
N ASP A 81 -42.38 11.57 18.03
CA ASP A 81 -43.20 12.79 17.96
C ASP A 81 -43.60 13.07 16.50
N PRO A 82 -44.91 13.09 16.16
CA PRO A 82 -45.36 13.40 14.81
C PRO A 82 -44.96 14.81 14.34
N ALA A 83 -44.66 15.75 15.24
CA ALA A 83 -44.17 17.08 14.89
C ALA A 83 -42.70 17.09 14.42
N ILE A 84 -41.87 16.16 14.92
CA ILE A 84 -40.46 16.03 14.52
C ILE A 84 -40.33 15.23 13.21
N LEU A 85 -41.31 14.37 12.90
CA LEU A 85 -41.42 13.64 11.62
C LEU A 85 -42.27 14.37 10.57
N GLY A 86 -42.95 15.46 10.95
CA GLY A 86 -43.93 16.16 10.14
C GLY A 86 -43.63 17.65 10.00
N SER A 87 -42.74 18.01 9.07
CA SER A 87 -42.97 19.23 8.29
C SER A 87 -42.58 19.02 6.83
N ARG A 88 -43.60 19.12 5.97
CA ARG A 88 -43.62 19.06 4.49
C ARG A 88 -43.60 17.67 3.85
N GLY A 89 -44.70 16.94 4.05
CA GLY A 89 -45.36 16.13 3.00
C GLY A 89 -46.63 16.86 2.52
N PRO A 90 -47.06 16.71 1.25
CA PRO A 90 -47.94 17.65 0.58
C PRO A 90 -49.42 17.43 0.92
N GLY A 91 -50.06 18.46 1.45
CA GLY A 91 -51.51 18.56 1.59
C GLY A 91 -51.92 19.99 1.25
N SER A 92 -52.40 20.16 0.01
CA SER A 92 -53.26 21.22 -0.50
C SER A 92 -53.49 22.46 0.39
N SER A 93 -52.80 23.56 0.08
CA SER A 93 -53.42 24.87 -0.15
C SER A 93 -52.38 25.82 -0.76
N ASP A 94 -52.77 26.42 -1.88
CA ASP A 94 -51.99 27.35 -2.68
C ASP A 94 -51.51 28.57 -1.88
N SER A 95 -50.19 28.85 -1.97
CA SER A 95 -49.67 30.21 -2.21
C SER A 95 -48.13 30.21 -2.32
N GLY A 96 -47.66 30.04 -3.56
CA GLY A 96 -46.51 30.73 -4.17
C GLY A 96 -45.13 30.71 -3.50
N ILE A 97 -44.26 29.76 -3.91
CA ILE A 97 -42.89 30.05 -4.41
C ILE A 97 -42.59 29.03 -5.53
N VAL A 98 -42.66 29.48 -6.77
CA VAL A 98 -42.46 28.67 -7.99
C VAL A 98 -40.97 28.57 -8.32
N VAL A 99 -40.37 27.40 -8.12
CA VAL A 99 -39.18 26.96 -8.86
C VAL A 99 -39.68 26.27 -10.13
N GLN A 100 -39.54 26.93 -11.29
CA GLN A 100 -39.87 26.36 -12.59
C GLN A 100 -38.90 25.22 -12.93
N SER A 101 -39.35 23.98 -12.74
CA SER A 101 -38.89 22.85 -13.54
C SER A 101 -39.63 22.85 -14.88
N ARG A 102 -38.91 22.99 -16.01
CA ARG A 102 -39.47 22.70 -17.34
C ARG A 102 -39.55 21.17 -17.53
N PRO A 103 -40.72 20.61 -17.89
CA PRO A 103 -40.82 19.30 -18.50
C PRO A 103 -40.69 19.43 -20.03
N LEU A 104 -39.89 18.58 -20.65
CA LEU A 104 -39.88 18.40 -22.10
C LEU A 104 -40.78 17.20 -22.43
N ALA A 105 -42.02 17.46 -22.85
CA ALA A 105 -42.83 16.47 -23.56
C ALA A 105 -43.81 17.12 -24.56
N ALA A 106 -43.75 16.60 -25.79
CA ALA A 106 -44.79 16.50 -26.82
C ALA A 106 -45.28 17.77 -27.57
N VAL A 107 -44.97 17.80 -28.87
CA VAL A 107 -45.76 18.49 -29.90
C VAL A 107 -46.80 17.49 -30.43
N ALA A 108 -48.03 17.99 -30.60
CA ALA A 108 -49.30 17.29 -30.67
C ALA A 108 -49.60 16.51 -31.97
N ALA A 109 -50.58 15.61 -31.85
CA ALA A 109 -51.24 14.86 -32.92
C ALA A 109 -52.50 15.58 -33.46
N ARG A 110 -52.86 15.31 -34.72
CA ARG A 110 -54.23 15.24 -35.32
C ARG A 110 -54.12 14.94 -36.84
N PRO A 111 -55.18 14.48 -37.55
CA PRO A 111 -56.05 13.30 -37.35
C PRO A 111 -56.14 12.41 -38.65
N GLN A 112 -56.98 11.36 -38.60
CA GLN A 112 -57.21 10.29 -39.60
C GLN A 112 -57.78 10.76 -40.97
N GLU A 113 -57.32 10.17 -42.10
CA GLU A 113 -58.09 9.34 -43.07
C GLU A 113 -57.41 9.20 -44.46
N ALA A 114 -57.51 7.97 -45.01
CA ALA A 114 -57.46 7.50 -46.41
C ALA A 114 -56.30 7.87 -47.38
N ALA A 115 -55.47 6.87 -47.75
CA ALA A 115 -55.25 6.41 -49.14
C ALA A 115 -54.03 5.45 -49.26
N ALA A 116 -54.22 4.34 -49.98
CA ALA A 116 -53.19 3.36 -50.36
C ALA A 116 -52.36 3.83 -51.60
N PRO A 117 -51.54 2.96 -52.22
CA PRO A 117 -50.15 2.61 -51.90
C PRO A 117 -49.16 3.15 -52.97
N LYS A 118 -47.84 3.22 -52.71
CA LYS A 118 -46.78 3.06 -53.74
C LYS A 118 -45.34 3.10 -53.19
N GLY A 119 -44.53 2.13 -53.62
CA GLY A 119 -43.10 2.32 -53.90
C GLY A 119 -42.07 1.92 -52.84
N ARG A 120 -41.75 0.63 -52.77
CA ARG A 120 -40.51 0.13 -52.13
C ARG A 120 -39.26 0.69 -52.85
N HIS A 121 -38.37 1.35 -52.12
CA HIS A 121 -36.92 1.25 -52.39
C HIS A 121 -36.14 1.04 -51.09
N ARG A 122 -35.65 -0.19 -50.92
CA ARG A 122 -34.65 -0.58 -49.91
C ARG A 122 -33.36 0.22 -50.13
N ARG A 123 -32.92 1.00 -49.14
CA ARG A 123 -31.49 1.22 -48.88
C ARG A 123 -31.10 0.48 -47.60
N ARG A 124 -30.44 -0.67 -47.77
CA ARG A 124 -29.74 -1.39 -46.70
C ARG A 124 -28.69 -0.44 -46.10
N ARG A 125 -28.83 -0.08 -44.82
CA ARG A 125 -27.69 0.39 -44.02
C ARG A 125 -26.77 -0.81 -43.79
N THR A 126 -25.68 -0.88 -44.55
CA THR A 126 -24.56 -1.76 -44.29
C THR A 126 -23.95 -1.38 -42.94
N TYR A 127 -23.95 -2.33 -42.00
CA TYR A 127 -23.15 -2.24 -40.79
C TYR A 127 -21.67 -2.18 -41.20
N ASN A 128 -20.98 -1.14 -40.75
CA ASN A 128 -19.57 -0.91 -41.06
C ASN A 128 -18.71 -1.90 -40.25
N LEU A 129 -18.45 -3.09 -40.80
CA LEU A 129 -17.60 -4.16 -40.26
C LEU A 129 -16.14 -3.71 -39.96
N SER A 130 -15.74 -2.53 -40.43
CA SER A 130 -14.40 -1.94 -40.25
C SER A 130 -14.08 -1.53 -38.80
N MET A 131 -15.07 -1.13 -37.99
CA MET A 131 -14.84 -0.72 -36.59
C MET A 131 -14.61 -1.89 -35.63
N VAL A 132 -15.31 -3.02 -35.85
CA VAL A 132 -15.17 -4.23 -35.01
C VAL A 132 -13.79 -4.88 -35.22
N HIS A 133 -13.27 -4.85 -36.45
CA HIS A 133 -11.91 -5.31 -36.75
C HIS A 133 -10.80 -4.42 -36.15
N ARG A 134 -10.95 -3.08 -36.13
CA ARG A 134 -9.97 -2.19 -35.46
C ARG A 134 -9.86 -2.45 -33.95
N SER A 135 -10.98 -2.76 -33.28
CA SER A 135 -11.00 -3.08 -31.84
C SER A 135 -10.32 -4.43 -31.52
N ALA A 136 -10.61 -5.49 -32.27
CA ALA A 136 -9.97 -6.80 -32.11
C ALA A 136 -8.47 -6.78 -32.46
N ARG A 137 -8.07 -6.00 -33.47
CA ARG A 137 -6.66 -5.85 -33.90
C ARG A 137 -5.81 -5.09 -32.89
N ASN A 138 -6.34 -4.04 -32.27
CA ASN A 138 -5.68 -3.34 -31.16
C ASN A 138 -5.45 -4.23 -29.92
N ILE A 139 -6.33 -5.21 -29.71
CA ILE A 139 -6.18 -6.22 -28.66
C ILE A 139 -5.07 -7.24 -29.02
N ALA A 140 -4.94 -7.63 -30.29
CA ALA A 140 -3.89 -8.54 -30.76
C ALA A 140 -2.47 -7.92 -30.67
N VAL A 141 -2.30 -6.65 -31.07
CA VAL A 141 -1.00 -5.95 -30.97
C VAL A 141 -0.55 -5.73 -29.51
N ARG A 142 -1.50 -5.62 -28.56
CA ARG A 142 -1.19 -5.50 -27.12
C ARG A 142 -0.66 -6.80 -26.50
N ARG A 143 -0.83 -7.97 -27.15
CA ARG A 143 -0.31 -9.28 -26.69
C ARG A 143 1.16 -9.54 -27.08
N LEU A 144 1.74 -8.74 -27.97
CA LEU A 144 3.14 -8.91 -28.40
C LEU A 144 4.14 -8.56 -27.29
N PRO A 145 5.30 -9.23 -27.22
CA PRO A 145 6.44 -8.83 -26.41
C PRO A 145 6.79 -7.35 -26.58
N ILE A 146 7.16 -6.67 -25.49
CA ILE A 146 7.39 -5.22 -25.48
C ILE A 146 8.46 -4.76 -26.48
N MET A 147 9.48 -5.60 -26.73
CA MET A 147 10.54 -5.30 -27.70
C MET A 147 10.03 -5.32 -29.13
N GLN A 148 9.21 -6.32 -29.50
CA GLN A 148 8.58 -6.35 -30.83
C GLN A 148 7.65 -5.16 -31.04
N ARG A 149 6.92 -4.74 -29.98
CA ARG A 149 6.11 -3.51 -30.03
C ARG A 149 6.98 -2.27 -30.21
N ALA A 150 8.13 -2.20 -29.55
CA ALA A 150 9.07 -1.09 -29.67
C ALA A 150 9.63 -1.01 -31.09
N GLN A 151 10.14 -2.12 -31.65
CA GLN A 151 10.63 -2.20 -33.02
C GLN A 151 9.57 -1.79 -34.04
N ARG A 152 8.34 -2.31 -33.92
CA ARG A 152 7.24 -1.96 -34.81
C ARG A 152 6.86 -0.48 -34.76
N ASN A 153 6.84 0.11 -33.56
CA ASN A 153 6.62 1.56 -33.43
C ASN A 153 7.78 2.37 -33.98
N LEU A 154 9.01 1.89 -33.86
CA LEU A 154 10.19 2.55 -34.41
C LEU A 154 10.17 2.55 -35.94
N CYS A 155 9.83 1.42 -36.57
CA CYS A 155 9.60 1.33 -38.01
C CYS A 155 8.51 2.31 -38.47
N ARG A 156 7.35 2.39 -37.77
CA ARG A 156 6.30 3.37 -38.11
C ARG A 156 6.77 4.80 -37.97
N LYS A 157 7.44 5.12 -36.86
CA LYS A 157 7.92 6.49 -36.59
C LYS A 157 9.02 6.94 -37.56
N LEU A 158 9.72 5.99 -38.18
CA LEU A 158 10.69 6.24 -39.25
C LEU A 158 10.09 6.14 -40.66
N GLY A 159 8.78 5.94 -40.79
CA GLY A 159 8.10 5.82 -42.10
C GLY A 159 8.32 4.50 -42.84
N LEU A 160 8.95 3.52 -42.21
CA LEU A 160 9.27 2.20 -42.79
C LEU A 160 8.10 1.21 -42.71
N LEU A 161 7.06 1.56 -41.97
CA LEU A 161 5.84 0.76 -41.84
C LEU A 161 4.64 1.70 -41.94
N ALA A 162 3.79 1.50 -42.94
CA ALA A 162 2.56 2.25 -43.13
C ALA A 162 1.57 2.02 -41.97
N ASP A 163 0.67 2.98 -41.75
CA ASP A 163 -0.38 2.87 -40.72
C ASP A 163 -1.39 1.75 -41.02
N ASP A 164 -1.53 1.40 -42.30
CA ASP A 164 -2.24 0.20 -42.76
C ASP A 164 -1.20 -0.90 -43.03
N ASP A 165 -1.25 -1.97 -42.22
CA ASP A 165 -0.28 -3.07 -42.13
C ASP A 165 -0.22 -3.96 -43.42
N GLU A 166 -0.06 -3.41 -44.62
CA GLU A 166 0.09 -4.17 -45.87
C GLU A 166 1.54 -4.69 -46.09
N MET A 167 2.53 -4.05 -45.47
CA MET A 167 3.92 -4.55 -45.46
C MET A 167 4.11 -5.61 -44.34
N PRO A 168 4.73 -6.78 -44.64
CA PRO A 168 5.15 -7.72 -43.61
C PRO A 168 6.11 -7.02 -42.64
N PHE A 169 5.82 -7.08 -41.33
CA PHE A 169 6.68 -6.46 -40.30
C PHE A 169 8.15 -6.89 -40.43
N ASP A 170 8.40 -8.11 -40.88
CA ASP A 170 9.76 -8.61 -41.11
C ASP A 170 10.50 -7.83 -42.20
N ALA A 171 9.82 -7.39 -43.27
CA ALA A 171 10.41 -6.57 -44.32
C ALA A 171 10.76 -5.17 -43.80
N ALA A 172 9.83 -4.51 -43.10
CA ALA A 172 10.06 -3.20 -42.48
C ALA A 172 11.17 -3.24 -41.40
N LEU A 173 11.28 -4.36 -40.68
CA LEU A 173 12.36 -4.59 -39.74
C LEU A 173 13.69 -4.76 -40.47
N GLN A 174 13.76 -5.54 -41.56
CA GLN A 174 14.98 -5.68 -42.35
C GLN A 174 15.45 -4.33 -42.93
N GLU A 175 14.52 -3.50 -43.40
CA GLU A 175 14.83 -2.16 -43.89
C GLU A 175 15.35 -1.26 -42.76
N PHE A 176 14.71 -1.29 -41.60
CA PHE A 176 15.22 -0.60 -40.40
C PHE A 176 16.64 -1.05 -40.03
N LEU A 177 16.92 -2.36 -40.09
CA LEU A 177 18.26 -2.90 -39.82
C LEU A 177 19.26 -2.47 -40.89
N ALA A 178 18.83 -2.34 -42.15
CA ALA A 178 19.67 -1.92 -43.26
C ALA A 178 20.18 -0.48 -43.09
N LEU A 179 19.40 0.42 -42.46
CA LEU A 179 19.81 1.81 -42.18
C LEU A 179 21.14 1.90 -41.41
N PHE A 180 21.45 0.92 -40.57
CA PHE A 180 22.66 0.94 -39.73
C PHE A 180 23.90 0.36 -40.43
N ARG A 181 23.75 -0.25 -41.62
CA ARG A 181 24.87 -0.79 -42.41
C ARG A 181 25.80 0.31 -42.91
N GLY A 182 25.25 1.48 -43.25
CA GLY A 182 26.00 2.69 -43.63
C GLY A 182 25.88 3.83 -42.60
N PRO A 183 26.44 5.01 -42.88
CA PRO A 183 26.12 6.24 -42.14
C PRO A 183 24.60 6.44 -42.15
N LEU A 184 24.03 6.82 -41.00
CA LEU A 184 22.60 7.10 -40.92
C LEU A 184 22.32 8.38 -41.73
N PRO A 185 21.28 8.40 -42.58
CA PRO A 185 20.85 9.62 -43.24
C PRO A 185 20.54 10.70 -42.21
N GLN A 186 20.85 11.96 -42.55
CA GLN A 186 20.64 13.09 -41.64
C GLN A 186 19.16 13.23 -41.25
N GLU A 187 18.25 12.91 -42.17
CA GLU A 187 16.80 12.84 -41.94
C GLU A 187 16.42 11.83 -40.85
N VAL A 188 17.07 10.66 -40.82
CA VAL A 188 16.83 9.64 -39.79
C VAL A 188 17.38 10.08 -38.44
N ILE A 189 18.55 10.73 -38.42
CA ILE A 189 19.12 11.29 -37.18
C ILE A 189 18.21 12.39 -36.63
N ALA A 190 17.72 13.29 -37.49
CA ALA A 190 16.76 14.32 -37.12
C ALA A 190 15.45 13.71 -36.59
N ALA A 191 14.91 12.70 -37.29
CA ALA A 191 13.71 11.98 -36.84
C ALA A 191 13.90 11.33 -35.47
N LEU A 192 15.06 10.72 -35.20
CA LEU A 192 15.39 10.13 -33.90
C LEU A 192 15.57 11.20 -32.81
N ASN A 193 16.24 12.32 -33.11
CA ASN A 193 16.36 13.45 -32.19
C ASN A 193 14.99 14.01 -31.80
N VAL A 194 14.07 14.17 -32.76
CA VAL A 194 12.69 14.61 -32.51
C VAL A 194 11.91 13.56 -31.72
N LEU A 195 11.98 12.29 -32.12
CA LEU A 195 11.26 11.19 -31.48
C LEU A 195 11.58 11.05 -29.99
N PHE A 196 12.86 11.17 -29.64
CA PHE A 196 13.32 11.04 -28.26
C PHE A 196 13.45 12.39 -27.52
N LYS A 197 13.15 13.50 -28.19
CA LYS A 197 13.26 14.89 -27.69
C LYS A 197 14.67 15.19 -27.16
N LEU A 198 15.70 14.84 -27.94
CA LEU A 198 17.11 14.93 -27.52
C LEU A 198 17.71 16.34 -27.63
N GLU A 199 17.00 17.27 -28.26
CA GLU A 199 17.40 18.67 -28.46
C GLU A 199 16.47 19.65 -27.73
N ASP A 200 15.47 19.14 -27.02
CA ASP A 200 14.56 19.94 -26.22
C ASP A 200 15.22 20.25 -24.88
N ALA A 201 15.64 21.50 -24.67
CA ALA A 201 16.24 21.96 -23.41
C ALA A 201 15.32 21.66 -22.21
N ASN A 202 14.00 21.65 -22.41
CA ASN A 202 13.07 21.26 -21.35
C ASN A 202 13.18 19.77 -21.03
N ALA A 203 13.42 18.88 -22.01
CA ALA A 203 13.57 17.46 -21.75
C ALA A 203 14.83 17.15 -20.93
N GLU A 204 15.93 17.88 -21.15
CA GLU A 204 17.13 17.77 -20.32
C GLU A 204 16.91 18.28 -18.89
N VAL A 205 16.24 19.42 -18.72
CA VAL A 205 15.89 19.96 -17.40
C VAL A 205 14.93 19.01 -16.65
N ILE A 206 13.99 18.39 -17.38
CA ILE A 206 13.09 17.36 -16.84
C ILE A 206 13.89 16.14 -16.37
N ASP A 207 14.81 15.63 -17.19
CA ASP A 207 15.62 14.47 -16.85
C ASP A 207 16.58 14.77 -15.69
N GLU A 208 17.17 15.96 -15.63
CA GLU A 208 18.03 16.40 -14.51
C GLU A 208 17.22 16.63 -13.22
N ALA A 209 16.06 17.28 -13.29
CA ALA A 209 15.18 17.45 -12.14
C ALA A 209 14.63 16.10 -11.63
N LEU A 210 14.27 15.17 -12.53
CA LEU A 210 13.84 13.83 -12.16
C LEU A 210 14.99 13.00 -11.55
N MET A 211 16.22 13.17 -12.03
CA MET A 211 17.42 12.56 -11.45
C MET A 211 17.76 13.17 -10.07
N GLN A 212 17.52 14.46 -9.86
CA GLN A 212 17.64 15.14 -8.56
C GLN A 212 16.53 14.73 -7.57
N VAL A 213 15.28 14.54 -8.03
CA VAL A 213 14.14 14.06 -7.22
C VAL A 213 14.25 12.56 -6.90
N ALA A 214 14.93 11.78 -7.76
CA ALA A 214 15.41 10.44 -7.44
C ALA A 214 16.63 10.44 -6.49
N GLY A 215 16.98 11.62 -5.94
CA GLY A 215 18.21 12.01 -5.27
C GLY A 215 18.89 10.98 -4.37
N ASP A 216 20.21 11.10 -4.39
CA ASP A 216 21.28 10.44 -3.65
C ASP A 216 21.67 9.03 -4.14
N GLY A 217 20.74 8.13 -4.43
CA GLY A 217 21.13 6.73 -4.73
C GLY A 217 21.83 6.48 -6.07
N ILE A 218 21.47 7.21 -7.14
CA ILE A 218 22.04 7.03 -8.50
C ILE A 218 23.23 7.95 -8.72
N SER A 219 23.23 9.16 -8.15
CA SER A 219 24.41 10.02 -8.08
C SER A 219 25.52 9.35 -7.26
N ASP A 220 25.19 8.62 -6.19
CA ASP A 220 26.14 7.79 -5.44
C ASP A 220 26.53 6.51 -6.19
N LEU A 221 25.71 6.00 -7.11
CA LEU A 221 26.13 4.91 -7.99
C LEU A 221 27.12 5.42 -9.04
N HIS A 222 26.91 6.63 -9.57
CA HIS A 222 27.85 7.27 -10.51
C HIS A 222 29.14 7.72 -9.81
N LYS A 223 29.04 8.30 -8.61
CA LYS A 223 30.19 8.68 -7.76
C LYS A 223 30.90 7.45 -7.18
N GLY A 224 30.15 6.44 -6.73
CA GLY A 224 30.68 5.19 -6.16
C GLY A 224 31.27 4.22 -7.17
N VAL A 225 30.83 4.24 -8.43
CA VAL A 225 31.54 3.56 -9.53
C VAL A 225 32.84 4.30 -9.87
N ALA A 226 32.89 5.62 -9.70
CA ALA A 226 34.12 6.41 -9.84
C ALA A 226 35.08 6.26 -8.63
N THR A 227 34.58 5.88 -7.45
CA THR A 227 35.37 5.65 -6.23
C THR A 227 35.11 4.24 -5.66
N MET A 228 35.58 3.21 -6.37
CA MET A 228 35.63 1.82 -5.88
C MET A 228 36.70 1.64 -4.77
N GLN A 229 36.54 2.32 -3.62
CA GLN A 229 37.53 2.30 -2.53
C GLN A 229 36.97 1.83 -1.18
N GLU A 230 35.65 1.72 -0.98
CA GLU A 230 35.07 1.39 0.33
C GLU A 230 34.28 0.07 0.38
N GLU A 231 34.74 -0.82 1.27
CA GLU A 231 34.22 -2.16 1.54
C GLU A 231 32.71 -2.20 1.90
N ALA A 232 32.25 -1.19 2.63
CA ALA A 232 30.88 -1.07 3.10
C ALA A 232 29.87 -0.83 1.96
N HIS A 233 30.30 -0.17 0.88
CA HIS A 233 29.44 0.22 -0.24
C HIS A 233 29.09 -0.98 -1.12
N LEU A 234 30.03 -1.89 -1.38
CA LEU A 234 29.83 -3.07 -2.25
C LEU A 234 28.90 -4.11 -1.61
N HIS A 235 29.04 -4.34 -0.30
CA HIS A 235 28.11 -5.21 0.44
C HIS A 235 26.70 -4.60 0.50
N ALA A 236 26.58 -3.27 0.52
CA ALA A 236 25.29 -2.57 0.44
C ALA A 236 24.64 -2.69 -0.96
N VAL A 237 25.42 -2.58 -2.05
CA VAL A 237 24.92 -2.80 -3.43
C VAL A 237 24.38 -4.23 -3.59
N GLY A 238 25.16 -5.21 -3.15
CA GLY A 238 24.77 -6.61 -3.17
C GLY A 238 23.46 -6.92 -2.45
N GLN A 239 23.37 -6.39 -1.22
CA GLN A 239 22.13 -6.46 -0.48
C GLN A 239 21.00 -5.77 -1.24
N ARG A 240 21.19 -4.55 -1.77
CA ARG A 240 20.21 -3.77 -2.55
C ARG A 240 19.64 -4.50 -3.78
N VAL A 241 20.42 -5.34 -4.48
CA VAL A 241 19.92 -6.06 -5.67
C VAL A 241 19.39 -7.48 -5.39
N GLN A 242 19.45 -7.95 -4.14
CA GLN A 242 18.91 -9.26 -3.71
C GLN A 242 19.62 -10.46 -4.34
N LEU A 243 20.88 -10.28 -4.68
CA LEU A 243 21.77 -11.32 -5.15
C LEU A 243 22.78 -11.60 -4.03
N GLN A 244 23.20 -12.86 -3.90
CA GLN A 244 24.34 -13.16 -3.04
C GLN A 244 25.58 -12.54 -3.65
N THR A 245 26.51 -12.09 -2.81
CA THR A 245 27.65 -11.29 -3.26
C THR A 245 28.96 -11.78 -2.72
N CYS A 246 29.93 -11.90 -3.60
CA CYS A 246 31.33 -12.06 -3.27
C CYS A 246 32.10 -10.98 -4.03
N TRP A 247 33.05 -10.30 -3.39
CA TRP A 247 33.78 -9.23 -4.05
C TRP A 247 35.24 -9.24 -3.64
N ARG A 248 36.07 -8.69 -4.51
CA ARG A 248 37.50 -8.49 -4.29
C ARG A 248 37.91 -7.21 -4.99
N ILE A 249 38.44 -6.25 -4.23
CA ILE A 249 39.19 -5.15 -4.82
C ILE A 249 40.53 -5.73 -5.24
N ALA A 250 40.76 -5.86 -6.54
CA ALA A 250 42.06 -6.25 -7.05
C ALA A 250 43.03 -5.08 -6.78
N ARG A 251 44.34 -5.32 -6.68
CA ARG A 251 45.36 -4.25 -6.54
C ARG A 251 45.48 -3.34 -7.79
N THR A 252 44.41 -3.20 -8.56
CA THR A 252 44.27 -2.51 -9.84
C THR A 252 43.34 -1.30 -9.66
N ARG A 253 42.96 -0.61 -10.74
CA ARG A 253 42.02 0.53 -10.70
C ARG A 253 40.53 0.11 -10.59
N GLY A 254 40.26 -1.18 -10.33
CA GLY A 254 38.90 -1.75 -10.27
C GLY A 254 38.85 -3.03 -9.43
N GLY A 255 37.76 -3.79 -9.52
CA GLY A 255 37.57 -5.01 -8.73
C GLY A 255 36.48 -5.93 -9.26
N ILE A 256 36.41 -7.12 -8.69
CA ILE A 256 35.43 -8.15 -9.05
C ILE A 256 34.27 -8.05 -8.07
N LEU A 257 33.04 -7.99 -8.60
CA LEU A 257 31.81 -8.16 -7.85
C LEU A 257 31.01 -9.30 -8.48
N LEU A 258 30.98 -10.44 -7.81
CA LEU A 258 30.19 -11.60 -8.21
C LEU A 258 28.81 -11.54 -7.55
N LEU A 259 27.77 -11.43 -8.37
CA LEU A 259 26.36 -11.42 -7.96
C LEU A 259 25.64 -12.64 -8.54
N TRP A 260 24.93 -13.43 -7.73
CA TRP A 260 24.15 -14.56 -8.25
C TRP A 260 22.81 -14.76 -7.54
N ASP A 261 21.84 -15.35 -8.25
CA ASP A 261 20.53 -15.71 -7.73
C ASP A 261 20.59 -17.10 -7.12
N SER A 262 20.39 -17.18 -5.81
CA SER A 262 20.39 -18.43 -5.06
C SER A 262 19.24 -19.37 -5.43
N ASN A 263 18.23 -18.91 -6.19
CA ASN A 263 17.16 -19.77 -6.68
C ASN A 263 17.57 -20.61 -7.90
N THR A 264 18.56 -20.15 -8.67
CA THR A 264 19.00 -20.80 -9.91
C THR A 264 20.36 -21.47 -9.75
N LEU A 265 21.27 -20.84 -8.98
CA LEU A 265 22.66 -21.28 -8.79
C LEU A 265 23.03 -21.27 -7.31
N GLU A 266 23.62 -22.34 -6.84
CA GLU A 266 24.26 -22.41 -5.53
C GLU A 266 25.78 -22.31 -5.70
N LEU A 267 26.38 -21.24 -5.17
CA LEU A 267 27.83 -21.07 -5.18
C LEU A 267 28.40 -21.42 -3.79
N SER A 268 29.44 -22.22 -3.76
CA SER A 268 30.15 -22.68 -2.55
C SER A 268 31.67 -22.64 -2.77
N ASN A 269 32.47 -22.87 -1.72
CA ASN A 269 33.94 -22.96 -1.80
C ASN A 269 34.61 -21.74 -2.45
N PHE A 270 34.34 -20.55 -1.93
CA PHE A 270 34.95 -19.33 -2.44
C PHE A 270 36.45 -19.28 -2.19
N VAL A 271 37.23 -19.07 -3.25
CA VAL A 271 38.67 -18.80 -3.20
C VAL A 271 38.89 -17.40 -3.78
N LEU A 272 39.53 -16.53 -2.99
CA LEU A 272 39.83 -15.16 -3.36
C LEU A 272 41.33 -15.05 -3.67
N GLY A 273 41.67 -14.71 -4.90
CA GLY A 273 43.04 -14.37 -5.27
C GLY A 273 43.28 -12.86 -5.37
N ASP A 274 44.41 -12.49 -5.94
CA ASP A 274 44.75 -11.08 -6.17
C ASP A 274 44.03 -10.51 -7.40
N PHE A 275 43.66 -11.37 -8.35
CA PHE A 275 42.96 -10.97 -9.58
C PHE A 275 41.74 -11.83 -9.92
N HIS A 276 41.29 -12.69 -9.00
CA HIS A 276 40.15 -13.58 -9.26
C HIS A 276 39.29 -13.88 -8.04
N ILE A 277 38.06 -14.35 -8.29
CA ILE A 277 37.16 -15.00 -7.34
C ILE A 277 36.75 -16.34 -7.96
N SER A 278 37.12 -17.46 -7.35
CA SER A 278 36.65 -18.79 -7.74
C SER A 278 35.59 -19.30 -6.78
N ALA A 279 34.60 -20.05 -7.28
CA ALA A 279 33.57 -20.71 -6.49
C ALA A 279 33.05 -21.95 -7.22
N THR A 280 32.72 -23.02 -6.49
CA THR A 280 31.99 -24.16 -7.06
C THR A 280 30.53 -23.78 -7.27
N ALA A 281 30.07 -23.78 -8.51
CA ALA A 281 28.71 -23.47 -8.93
C ALA A 281 27.91 -24.74 -9.21
N THR A 282 26.79 -24.92 -8.50
CA THR A 282 25.85 -26.03 -8.68
C THR A 282 24.51 -25.48 -9.15
N LEU A 283 24.01 -25.98 -10.28
CA LEU A 283 22.67 -25.61 -10.76
C LEU A 283 21.61 -26.27 -9.87
N LYS A 284 20.49 -25.58 -9.62
CA LYS A 284 19.40 -26.17 -8.82
C LYS A 284 18.42 -27.00 -9.65
N GLU A 285 18.32 -26.73 -10.94
CA GLU A 285 17.45 -27.46 -11.87
C GLU A 285 18.10 -28.74 -12.42
N SER A 286 19.42 -28.88 -12.30
CA SER A 286 20.17 -30.07 -12.68
C SER A 286 21.31 -30.34 -11.68
N PRO A 287 21.66 -31.60 -11.37
CA PRO A 287 22.72 -31.91 -10.40
C PRO A 287 24.14 -31.64 -10.93
N SER A 288 24.28 -30.82 -11.98
CA SER A 288 25.57 -30.49 -12.60
C SER A 288 26.28 -29.42 -11.77
N SER A 289 27.53 -29.67 -11.40
CA SER A 289 28.40 -28.72 -10.71
C SER A 289 29.66 -28.44 -11.53
N PHE A 290 30.12 -27.19 -11.50
CA PHE A 290 31.33 -26.75 -12.20
C PHE A 290 32.06 -25.70 -11.37
N LEU A 291 33.37 -25.57 -11.58
CA LEU A 291 34.15 -24.49 -10.99
C LEU A 291 33.92 -23.20 -11.79
N LEU A 292 33.45 -22.14 -11.15
CA LEU A 292 33.30 -20.80 -11.72
C LEU A 292 34.44 -19.91 -11.22
N THR A 293 35.27 -19.40 -12.11
CA THR A 293 36.32 -18.43 -11.80
C THR A 293 36.03 -17.11 -12.50
N VAL A 294 35.83 -16.04 -11.74
CA VAL A 294 35.68 -14.69 -12.26
C VAL A 294 36.99 -13.94 -12.10
N VAL A 295 37.49 -13.31 -13.16
CA VAL A 295 38.76 -12.60 -13.16
C VAL A 295 38.61 -11.10 -13.45
N TYR A 296 39.55 -10.31 -12.92
CA TYR A 296 39.75 -8.92 -13.27
C TYR A 296 41.24 -8.65 -13.46
N GLY A 297 41.68 -8.71 -14.72
CA GLY A 297 43.09 -8.64 -15.07
C GLY A 297 43.69 -7.24 -14.93
N PRO A 298 45.00 -7.14 -14.68
CA PRO A 298 45.67 -5.87 -14.41
C PRO A 298 45.97 -5.08 -15.69
N THR A 299 45.63 -3.79 -15.67
CA THR A 299 45.99 -2.84 -16.74
C THR A 299 47.49 -2.48 -16.75
N ARG A 300 48.17 -2.48 -15.59
CA ARG A 300 49.61 -2.15 -15.43
C ARG A 300 50.52 -3.30 -15.86
N SER A 301 51.57 -3.01 -16.64
CA SER A 301 52.49 -4.00 -17.24
C SER A 301 53.17 -4.92 -16.22
N GLY A 302 53.61 -4.39 -15.07
CA GLY A 302 54.35 -5.15 -14.05
C GLY A 302 53.56 -6.28 -13.38
N MET A 303 52.23 -6.22 -13.35
CA MET A 303 51.39 -7.24 -12.69
C MET A 303 50.83 -8.29 -13.66
N ARG A 304 51.04 -8.12 -14.98
CA ARG A 304 50.51 -9.02 -16.00
C ARG A 304 51.08 -10.44 -15.93
N SER A 305 52.37 -10.57 -15.62
CA SER A 305 53.03 -11.86 -15.43
C SER A 305 52.45 -12.61 -14.22
N ALA A 306 52.21 -11.90 -13.12
CA ALA A 306 51.63 -12.48 -11.91
C ALA A 306 50.19 -12.97 -12.17
N PHE A 307 49.38 -12.19 -12.88
CA PHE A 307 48.03 -12.59 -13.29
C PHE A 307 47.99 -13.89 -14.09
N LEU A 308 48.84 -14.01 -15.13
CA LEU A 308 48.88 -15.21 -15.95
C LEU A 308 49.36 -16.43 -15.15
N GLN A 309 50.31 -16.24 -14.23
CA GLN A 309 50.76 -17.31 -13.34
C GLN A 309 49.64 -17.72 -12.36
N GLU A 310 48.87 -16.76 -11.84
CA GLU A 310 47.72 -17.02 -10.98
C GLU A 310 46.67 -17.86 -11.71
N ILE A 311 46.34 -17.55 -12.96
CA ILE A 311 45.42 -18.38 -13.77
C ILE A 311 45.96 -19.81 -13.92
N LYS A 312 47.25 -19.99 -14.19
CA LYS A 312 47.86 -21.34 -14.30
C LYS A 312 47.71 -22.14 -13.01
N ASN A 313 47.91 -21.48 -11.87
CA ASN A 313 47.81 -22.10 -10.55
C ASN A 313 46.36 -22.47 -10.19
N LEU A 314 45.35 -21.86 -10.84
CA LEU A 314 43.94 -22.17 -10.64
C LEU A 314 43.45 -23.37 -11.45
N LYS A 315 44.29 -23.95 -12.32
CA LYS A 315 43.92 -25.10 -13.12
C LYS A 315 43.44 -26.24 -12.21
N PRO A 316 42.16 -26.67 -12.30
CA PRO A 316 41.65 -27.74 -11.45
C PRO A 316 42.18 -29.11 -11.89
N GLN A 317 42.03 -30.11 -11.02
CA GLN A 317 42.38 -31.50 -11.32
C GLN A 317 41.61 -32.02 -12.56
N ALA A 318 42.16 -33.04 -13.22
CA ALA A 318 41.56 -33.64 -14.41
C ALA A 318 40.14 -34.17 -14.10
N GLY A 319 39.16 -33.86 -14.95
CA GLY A 319 37.76 -34.30 -14.82
C GLY A 319 36.77 -33.25 -14.26
N VAL A 320 37.26 -32.13 -13.71
CA VAL A 320 36.39 -31.05 -13.20
C VAL A 320 36.02 -30.07 -14.33
N GLN A 321 34.72 -29.81 -14.52
CA GLN A 321 34.23 -28.76 -15.42
C GLN A 321 34.63 -27.39 -14.87
N TRP A 322 35.25 -26.55 -15.69
CA TRP A 322 35.76 -25.24 -15.27
C TRP A 322 35.34 -24.17 -16.25
N LEU A 323 34.65 -23.14 -15.75
CA LEU A 323 34.26 -21.93 -16.47
C LEU A 323 35.00 -20.73 -15.88
N ILE A 324 35.79 -20.06 -16.72
CA ILE A 324 36.44 -18.80 -16.38
C ILE A 324 35.80 -17.66 -17.18
N LEU A 325 35.48 -16.55 -16.50
CA LEU A 325 34.87 -15.37 -17.14
C LEU A 325 35.33 -14.06 -16.48
N GLY A 326 35.13 -12.94 -17.17
CA GLY A 326 35.40 -11.61 -16.61
C GLY A 326 36.26 -10.76 -17.53
N ASP A 327 36.72 -9.62 -17.00
CA ASP A 327 37.56 -8.67 -17.74
C ASP A 327 39.02 -9.07 -17.59
N PHE A 328 39.60 -9.68 -18.61
CA PHE A 328 40.99 -10.09 -18.58
C PHE A 328 41.93 -8.90 -18.79
N ASN A 329 41.48 -7.80 -19.41
CA ASN A 329 42.37 -6.71 -19.86
C ASN A 329 43.54 -7.17 -20.77
N PHE A 330 43.41 -8.34 -21.42
CA PHE A 330 44.38 -8.88 -22.39
C PHE A 330 43.72 -9.14 -23.74
N THR A 331 44.42 -8.77 -24.80
CA THR A 331 44.14 -9.22 -26.17
C THR A 331 45.01 -10.45 -26.45
N TYR A 332 44.47 -11.56 -26.97
CA TYR A 332 45.25 -12.79 -27.23
C TYR A 332 45.17 -13.31 -28.68
N ARG A 333 44.17 -12.87 -29.46
CA ARG A 333 44.17 -12.94 -30.92
C ARG A 333 44.27 -11.54 -31.51
N ALA A 334 44.92 -11.43 -32.67
CA ALA A 334 45.02 -10.15 -33.36
C ALA A 334 43.63 -9.63 -33.79
N ALA A 335 42.66 -10.52 -34.01
CA ALA A 335 41.28 -10.19 -34.37
C ALA A 335 40.44 -9.61 -33.21
N ASP A 336 40.88 -9.78 -31.95
CA ASP A 336 40.15 -9.35 -30.76
C ASP A 336 40.27 -7.84 -30.51
N LYS A 337 41.09 -7.15 -31.32
CA LYS A 337 41.32 -5.71 -31.24
C LYS A 337 41.28 -5.09 -32.62
N ASN A 338 40.60 -3.96 -32.74
CA ASN A 338 40.39 -3.31 -34.04
C ASN A 338 41.62 -2.53 -34.58
N ASN A 339 42.78 -2.60 -33.92
CA ASN A 339 43.98 -1.87 -34.34
C ASN A 339 45.26 -2.67 -34.10
N ARG A 340 46.34 -2.25 -34.76
CA ARG A 340 47.64 -2.93 -34.76
C ARG A 340 48.48 -2.72 -33.48
N ARG A 341 47.94 -2.08 -32.42
CA ARG A 341 48.65 -1.91 -31.14
C ARG A 341 48.56 -3.19 -30.32
N LEU A 342 49.24 -4.21 -30.83
CA LEU A 342 49.31 -5.55 -30.28
C LEU A 342 50.67 -5.77 -29.62
N ASN A 343 50.72 -6.64 -28.61
CA ASN A 343 51.95 -7.10 -28.01
C ASN A 343 52.09 -8.60 -28.27
N PRO A 344 52.75 -9.03 -29.37
CA PRO A 344 52.80 -10.43 -29.78
C PRO A 344 53.39 -11.35 -28.71
N CYS A 345 54.41 -10.89 -27.99
CA CYS A 345 55.02 -11.64 -26.88
C CYS A 345 54.00 -11.91 -25.77
N LEU A 346 53.25 -10.87 -25.36
CA LEU A 346 52.22 -11.02 -24.34
C LEU A 346 51.04 -11.89 -24.83
N MET A 347 50.63 -11.74 -26.08
CA MET A 347 49.61 -12.58 -26.71
C MET A 347 50.02 -14.05 -26.71
N GLY A 348 51.29 -14.34 -27.02
CA GLY A 348 51.88 -15.68 -26.92
C GLY A 348 51.76 -16.21 -25.50
N ARG A 349 52.19 -15.43 -24.49
CA ARG A 349 52.10 -15.84 -23.08
C ARG A 349 50.66 -16.08 -22.60
N VAL A 350 49.69 -15.30 -23.08
CA VAL A 350 48.27 -15.52 -22.78
C VAL A 350 47.79 -16.81 -23.43
N ARG A 351 48.14 -17.06 -24.70
CA ARG A 351 47.79 -18.29 -25.41
C ARG A 351 48.42 -19.52 -24.76
N ASP A 352 49.68 -19.44 -24.35
CA ASP A 352 50.37 -20.50 -23.61
C ASP A 352 49.66 -20.77 -22.28
N THR A 353 49.17 -19.72 -21.61
CA THR A 353 48.41 -19.86 -20.37
C THR A 353 47.07 -20.57 -20.60
N LEU A 354 46.33 -20.18 -21.64
CA LEU A 354 45.08 -20.84 -22.02
C LEU A 354 45.30 -22.30 -22.41
N ASN A 355 46.35 -22.59 -23.19
CA ASN A 355 46.75 -23.94 -23.60
C ASN A 355 47.16 -24.79 -22.40
N VAL A 356 48.02 -24.29 -21.51
CA VAL A 356 48.41 -24.98 -20.27
C VAL A 356 47.19 -25.28 -19.40
N CYS A 357 46.18 -24.42 -19.43
CA CYS A 357 44.94 -24.57 -18.66
C CYS A 357 43.86 -25.43 -19.35
N ASP A 358 44.09 -25.89 -20.59
CA ASP A 358 43.10 -26.55 -21.46
C ASP A 358 41.79 -25.73 -21.65
N LEU A 359 41.89 -24.40 -21.62
CA LEU A 359 40.75 -23.49 -21.71
C LEU A 359 40.40 -23.18 -23.17
N ARG A 360 39.12 -23.39 -23.54
CA ARG A 360 38.58 -23.05 -24.86
C ARG A 360 37.62 -21.88 -24.76
N GLU A 361 37.81 -20.87 -25.61
CA GLU A 361 36.92 -19.71 -25.70
C GLU A 361 35.48 -20.10 -26.09
N ILE A 362 34.50 -19.44 -25.47
CA ILE A 362 33.11 -19.41 -25.91
C ILE A 362 32.89 -18.13 -26.70
N SER A 363 32.74 -18.25 -28.02
CA SER A 363 32.59 -17.11 -28.92
C SER A 363 31.30 -16.32 -28.64
N LEU A 364 31.39 -14.99 -28.64
CA LEU A 364 30.24 -14.10 -28.66
C LEU A 364 29.49 -14.24 -30.00
N GLN A 365 28.18 -14.53 -29.94
CA GLN A 365 27.39 -14.72 -31.16
C GLN A 365 26.87 -13.41 -31.77
N ASN A 366 26.69 -12.36 -30.96
CA ASN A 366 25.96 -11.15 -31.36
C ASN A 366 26.79 -9.85 -31.38
N ARG A 367 28.06 -9.87 -30.93
CA ARG A 367 29.00 -8.72 -30.89
C ARG A 367 30.43 -9.21 -31.11
N LYS A 368 31.27 -8.42 -31.78
CA LYS A 368 32.71 -8.69 -31.94
C LYS A 368 33.55 -8.14 -30.78
N TYR A 369 33.12 -7.04 -30.15
CA TYR A 369 33.89 -6.37 -29.09
C TYR A 369 33.02 -6.05 -27.86
N THR A 370 33.62 -6.11 -26.67
CA THR A 370 32.92 -5.80 -25.41
C THR A 370 33.26 -4.42 -24.87
N TRP A 371 34.45 -3.90 -25.20
CA TRP A 371 34.90 -2.59 -24.74
C TRP A 371 35.17 -1.60 -25.89
N SER A 372 34.90 -0.32 -25.63
CA SER A 372 35.24 0.81 -26.50
C SER A 372 35.74 1.96 -25.65
N ASN A 373 36.83 2.61 -26.07
CA ASN A 373 37.27 3.85 -25.43
C ASN A 373 36.42 5.08 -25.81
N GLU A 374 35.41 4.90 -26.65
CA GLU A 374 34.45 5.92 -27.13
C GLU A 374 35.09 7.19 -27.73
N ARG A 375 36.36 7.11 -28.17
CA ARG A 375 37.04 8.20 -28.90
C ARG A 375 36.60 8.23 -30.37
N ARG A 376 36.94 9.34 -31.07
CA ARG A 376 36.66 9.52 -32.51
C ARG A 376 37.15 8.37 -33.38
N ASN A 377 38.38 7.89 -33.10
CA ASN A 377 38.88 6.59 -33.59
C ASN A 377 38.86 5.61 -32.42
N PRO A 378 37.73 4.91 -32.21
CA PRO A 378 37.56 4.11 -31.02
C PRO A 378 38.53 2.93 -31.04
N THR A 379 39.22 2.69 -29.93
CA THR A 379 39.82 1.37 -29.71
C THR A 379 38.71 0.45 -29.25
N LEU A 380 38.44 -0.57 -30.06
CA LEU A 380 37.53 -1.65 -29.72
C LEU A 380 38.39 -2.86 -29.36
N ASP A 381 38.08 -3.45 -28.22
CA ASP A 381 38.85 -4.56 -27.66
C ASP A 381 37.86 -5.55 -27.05
N LEU A 382 38.09 -6.83 -27.30
CA LEU A 382 37.41 -7.93 -26.63
C LEU A 382 38.22 -8.27 -25.39
N THR A 383 37.96 -7.54 -24.31
CA THR A 383 38.63 -7.73 -23.02
C THR A 383 37.84 -8.64 -22.08
N ASP A 384 36.53 -8.78 -22.32
CA ASP A 384 35.68 -9.67 -21.54
C ASP A 384 35.62 -11.03 -22.23
N PHE A 385 36.23 -12.02 -21.60
CA PHE A 385 36.45 -13.34 -22.18
C PHE A 385 35.70 -14.40 -21.39
N PHE A 386 35.16 -15.40 -22.10
CA PHE A 386 34.56 -16.59 -21.52
C PHE A 386 35.32 -17.81 -22.03
N ALA A 387 35.84 -18.64 -21.13
CA ALA A 387 36.41 -19.92 -21.54
C ALA A 387 36.03 -21.07 -20.63
N MET A 388 36.01 -22.25 -21.21
CA MET A 388 35.62 -23.48 -20.53
C MET A 388 36.59 -24.62 -20.84
N ARG A 389 36.82 -25.47 -19.83
CA ARG A 389 37.53 -26.74 -19.94
C ARG A 389 36.53 -27.89 -19.89
N ASN A 390 36.50 -28.70 -20.97
CA ASN A 390 35.69 -29.92 -21.17
C ASN A 390 34.20 -29.85 -20.74
N GLY A 391 33.29 -29.79 -21.72
CA GLY A 391 31.84 -29.95 -21.50
C GLY A 391 30.99 -29.13 -22.49
N SER A 392 29.70 -29.47 -22.60
CA SER A 392 28.68 -28.60 -23.19
C SER A 392 28.11 -27.66 -22.11
N LEU A 393 27.90 -26.39 -22.45
CA LEU A 393 27.26 -25.45 -21.53
C LEU A 393 25.81 -25.90 -21.30
N PRO A 394 25.31 -25.96 -20.05
CA PRO A 394 23.89 -26.14 -19.78
C PRO A 394 23.06 -25.12 -20.58
N SER A 395 22.02 -25.57 -21.28
CA SER A 395 21.22 -24.78 -22.25
C SER A 395 20.76 -23.42 -21.73
N LEU A 396 20.58 -23.32 -20.42
CA LEU A 396 20.22 -22.11 -19.69
C LEU A 396 21.30 -21.01 -19.81
N LEU A 397 22.58 -21.36 -19.60
CA LEU A 397 23.70 -20.43 -19.69
C LEU A 397 23.92 -19.97 -21.14
N THR A 398 23.68 -20.86 -22.11
CA THR A 398 23.76 -20.52 -23.53
C THR A 398 22.74 -19.44 -23.84
N ALA A 399 21.47 -19.58 -23.44
CA ALA A 399 20.41 -18.58 -23.66
C ALA A 399 20.72 -17.19 -23.05
N PHE A 400 21.36 -17.12 -21.88
CA PHE A 400 21.74 -15.85 -21.24
C PHE A 400 22.90 -15.12 -21.94
N MET A 401 23.81 -15.86 -22.57
CA MET A 401 24.91 -15.30 -23.36
C MET A 401 24.45 -14.67 -24.69
N HIS A 402 23.25 -15.01 -25.17
CA HIS A 402 22.67 -14.39 -26.38
C HIS A 402 22.12 -12.97 -26.14
N SER A 403 21.97 -12.51 -24.88
CA SER A 403 21.31 -11.23 -24.56
C SER A 403 22.27 -10.16 -24.00
N ARG A 404 22.73 -9.27 -24.90
CA ARG A 404 23.36 -7.94 -24.67
C ARG A 404 24.63 -7.87 -23.79
N PRO A 405 25.69 -7.14 -24.22
CA PRO A 405 27.00 -7.10 -23.56
C PRO A 405 27.12 -6.12 -22.38
N HIS A 406 26.02 -5.52 -21.92
CA HIS A 406 25.97 -4.87 -20.60
C HIS A 406 24.88 -5.59 -19.80
N PHE A 407 25.29 -6.40 -18.83
CA PHE A 407 24.37 -7.21 -18.01
C PHE A 407 23.39 -6.34 -17.21
N GLN A 408 22.20 -6.11 -17.78
CA GLN A 408 20.98 -5.76 -17.04
C GLN A 408 19.84 -6.67 -17.53
N ILE A 409 19.46 -7.62 -16.69
CA ILE A 409 18.31 -8.50 -16.90
C ILE A 409 17.03 -7.72 -16.53
N ILE A 410 16.26 -7.27 -17.52
CA ILE A 410 14.88 -6.77 -17.31
C ILE A 410 13.91 -7.69 -18.04
N ALA A 411 13.23 -8.56 -17.29
CA ALA A 411 12.16 -9.40 -17.81
C ALA A 411 10.91 -8.56 -18.17
N PRO A 412 10.32 -8.74 -19.37
CA PRO A 412 9.14 -7.98 -19.79
C PRO A 412 7.85 -8.67 -19.34
N TYR A 413 7.03 -7.97 -18.56
CA TYR A 413 5.60 -8.24 -18.49
C TYR A 413 4.84 -6.94 -18.75
N SER A 414 3.88 -7.01 -19.68
CA SER A 414 3.03 -5.93 -20.16
C SER A 414 1.72 -5.94 -19.41
N TYR A 415 1.32 -4.83 -18.76
CA TYR A 415 -0.10 -4.52 -18.53
C TYR A 415 -0.28 -3.01 -18.37
N GLN A 416 -1.31 -2.49 -19.03
CA GLN A 416 -1.72 -1.09 -19.01
C GLN A 416 -2.46 -0.79 -17.72
N ILE A 417 -2.04 0.28 -17.05
CA ILE A 417 -2.76 0.96 -15.98
C ILE A 417 -3.12 2.32 -16.57
N THR A 418 -4.38 2.73 -16.43
CA THR A 418 -4.77 4.13 -16.65
C THR A 418 -4.04 4.99 -15.63
N PRO A 419 -3.24 5.97 -16.05
CA PRO A 419 -2.40 6.74 -15.13
C PRO A 419 -3.29 7.51 -14.14
N ASP A 420 -3.05 7.28 -12.85
CA ASP A 420 -3.42 8.24 -11.81
C ASP A 420 -2.71 9.56 -12.15
N GLN A 421 -3.45 10.66 -12.13
CA GLN A 421 -2.90 11.99 -12.39
C GLN A 421 -2.15 12.45 -11.15
N ASP A 422 -0.89 12.07 -11.04
CA ASP A 422 -0.04 12.51 -9.95
C ASP A 422 1.37 12.73 -10.44
N VAL A 423 1.94 13.77 -9.86
CA VAL A 423 2.89 14.61 -10.56
C VAL A 423 4.12 14.79 -9.68
N HIS A 424 5.20 14.09 -10.04
CA HIS A 424 6.55 14.49 -9.68
C HIS A 424 7.02 15.40 -10.80
N ALA A 425 6.68 16.68 -10.71
CA ALA A 425 6.72 17.54 -11.87
C ALA A 425 8.01 18.32 -12.09
N PRO A 426 8.34 18.54 -13.36
CA PRO A 426 9.14 19.67 -13.85
C PRO A 426 8.47 21.02 -13.54
N SER A 427 9.22 22.13 -13.63
CA SER A 427 8.74 23.51 -13.49
C SER A 427 7.38 23.79 -14.18
N SER A 428 7.13 23.18 -15.34
CA SER A 428 5.92 23.37 -16.15
C SER A 428 4.60 22.88 -15.54
N PHE A 429 4.58 22.04 -14.50
CA PHE A 429 3.31 21.58 -13.91
C PHE A 429 2.57 22.68 -13.16
N LYS A 430 3.27 23.42 -12.30
CA LYS A 430 2.63 24.50 -11.55
C LYS A 430 2.11 25.56 -12.51
N GLU A 431 2.79 25.80 -13.63
CA GLU A 431 2.33 26.68 -14.69
C GLU A 431 1.04 26.17 -15.34
N VAL A 432 0.97 24.88 -15.70
CA VAL A 432 -0.26 24.28 -16.27
C VAL A 432 -1.42 24.35 -15.30
N VAL A 433 -1.19 24.05 -14.01
CA VAL A 433 -2.23 24.14 -12.98
C VAL A 433 -2.66 25.60 -12.80
N THR A 434 -1.72 26.53 -12.71
CA THR A 434 -2.02 27.97 -12.54
C THR A 434 -2.80 28.50 -13.73
N GLY A 435 -2.38 28.19 -14.96
CA GLY A 435 -3.07 28.62 -16.18
C GLY A 435 -4.48 28.04 -16.30
N ALA A 436 -4.66 26.75 -16.01
CA ALA A 436 -5.98 26.11 -16.04
C ALA A 436 -6.90 26.60 -14.91
N TRP A 437 -6.35 26.83 -13.70
CA TRP A 437 -7.13 27.23 -12.54
C TRP A 437 -7.54 28.71 -12.60
N ASN A 438 -6.72 29.57 -13.19
CA ASN A 438 -6.98 31.01 -13.33
C ASN A 438 -7.81 31.34 -14.59
N ALA A 439 -8.15 30.36 -15.43
CA ALA A 439 -9.07 30.56 -16.53
C ALA A 439 -10.41 31.16 -16.04
N PRO A 440 -10.98 32.15 -16.77
CA PRO A 440 -12.22 32.79 -16.38
C PRO A 440 -13.35 31.76 -16.27
N SER A 441 -14.14 31.86 -15.21
CA SER A 441 -15.30 31.00 -14.99
C SER A 441 -16.58 31.77 -15.29
N ALA A 442 -17.49 31.15 -16.04
CA ALA A 442 -18.83 31.69 -16.27
C ALA A 442 -19.75 31.54 -15.03
N HIS A 443 -19.28 30.87 -13.97
CA HIS A 443 -20.06 30.58 -12.77
C HIS A 443 -19.69 31.50 -11.62
N SER A 444 -20.71 32.10 -10.99
CA SER A 444 -20.58 32.91 -9.78
C SER A 444 -20.78 32.11 -8.50
N GLU A 445 -21.57 31.02 -8.55
CA GLU A 445 -21.85 30.18 -7.39
C GLU A 445 -20.61 29.35 -6.99
N PRO A 446 -20.19 29.36 -5.71
CA PRO A 446 -18.92 28.77 -5.28
C PRO A 446 -18.73 27.29 -5.61
N PHE A 447 -19.74 26.44 -5.44
CA PHE A 447 -19.61 25.00 -5.71
C PHE A 447 -19.52 24.70 -7.19
N HIS A 448 -20.30 25.38 -8.05
CA HIS A 448 -20.15 25.29 -9.49
C HIS A 448 -18.77 25.75 -9.96
N LYS A 449 -18.33 26.92 -9.49
CA LYS A 449 -17.02 27.47 -9.85
C LYS A 449 -15.91 26.49 -9.50
N LEU A 450 -15.92 25.93 -8.29
CA LEU A 450 -14.95 24.94 -7.85
C LEU A 450 -15.02 23.65 -8.67
N TYR A 451 -16.22 23.12 -8.92
CA TYR A 451 -16.42 21.91 -9.73
C TYR A 451 -15.83 22.05 -11.13
N PHE A 452 -16.14 23.13 -11.84
CA PHE A 452 -15.64 23.33 -13.21
C PHE A 452 -14.15 23.66 -13.26
N LYS A 453 -13.61 24.37 -12.25
CA LYS A 453 -12.16 24.57 -12.13
C LYS A 453 -11.41 23.26 -11.91
N LEU A 454 -11.92 22.39 -11.03
CA LEU A 454 -11.38 21.04 -10.82
C LEU A 454 -11.43 20.22 -12.12
N GLN A 455 -12.57 20.23 -12.82
CA GLN A 455 -12.75 19.50 -14.07
C GLN A 455 -11.82 20.01 -15.18
N GLY A 456 -11.71 21.33 -15.36
CA GLY A 456 -10.84 21.97 -16.33
C GLY A 456 -9.36 21.69 -16.05
N THR A 457 -8.97 21.77 -14.78
CA THR A 457 -7.60 21.43 -14.34
C THR A 457 -7.29 19.96 -14.56
N ALA A 458 -8.20 19.04 -14.23
CA ALA A 458 -8.03 17.61 -14.49
C ALA A 458 -7.96 17.29 -15.99
N GLN A 459 -8.62 18.07 -16.85
CA GLN A 459 -8.51 17.93 -18.30
C GLN A 459 -7.14 18.43 -18.79
N ALA A 460 -6.73 19.63 -18.38
CA ALA A 460 -5.43 20.21 -18.72
C ALA A 460 -4.27 19.30 -18.27
N LEU A 461 -4.35 18.72 -17.07
CA LEU A 461 -3.36 17.77 -16.56
C LEU A 461 -3.38 16.44 -17.33
N ARG A 462 -4.53 15.95 -17.79
CA ARG A 462 -4.60 14.78 -18.67
C ARG A 462 -3.91 15.03 -20.00
N ASP A 463 -4.13 16.21 -20.59
CA ASP A 463 -3.56 16.53 -21.90
C ASP A 463 -2.06 16.83 -21.78
N TRP A 464 -1.63 17.51 -20.72
CA TRP A 464 -0.23 17.62 -20.34
C TRP A 464 0.41 16.25 -20.12
N SER A 465 -0.26 15.36 -19.37
CA SER A 465 0.23 14.01 -19.09
C SER A 465 0.40 13.19 -20.37
N LYS A 466 -0.58 13.24 -21.27
CA LYS A 466 -0.48 12.60 -22.60
C LYS A 466 0.68 13.18 -23.41
N LYS A 467 0.92 14.49 -23.37
CA LYS A 467 2.00 15.15 -24.13
C LYS A 467 3.40 14.79 -23.61
N HIS A 468 3.55 14.60 -22.30
CA HIS A 468 4.86 14.42 -21.66
C HIS A 468 5.19 12.98 -21.25
N PHE A 469 4.20 12.15 -20.90
CA PHE A 469 4.42 10.83 -20.29
C PHE A 469 3.70 9.67 -21.02
N SER A 470 3.05 9.92 -22.16
CA SER A 470 2.53 8.80 -22.97
C SER A 470 3.70 7.97 -23.50
N ASP A 471 3.53 6.64 -23.50
CA ASP A 471 4.47 5.68 -24.07
C ASP A 471 5.90 5.65 -23.47
N THR A 472 6.15 6.18 -22.27
CA THR A 472 7.48 6.16 -21.61
C THR A 472 8.13 4.78 -21.64
N LYS A 473 7.37 3.72 -21.32
CA LYS A 473 7.86 2.33 -21.37
C LYS A 473 8.24 1.89 -22.79
N LEU A 474 7.49 2.31 -23.79
CA LEU A 474 7.76 1.97 -25.19
C LEU A 474 8.97 2.76 -25.71
N LEU A 475 9.04 4.07 -25.42
CA LEU A 475 10.17 4.94 -25.72
C LEU A 475 11.47 4.43 -25.10
N LEU A 476 11.42 3.92 -23.85
CA LEU A 476 12.58 3.32 -23.20
C LEU A 476 13.14 2.13 -24.01
N HIS A 477 12.27 1.20 -24.43
CA HIS A 477 12.69 0.04 -25.22
C HIS A 477 13.14 0.42 -26.64
N MET A 478 12.51 1.43 -27.24
CA MET A 478 12.89 1.99 -28.53
C MET A 478 14.29 2.61 -28.52
N ALA A 479 14.61 3.44 -27.51
CA ALA A 479 15.92 4.06 -27.37
C ALA A 479 17.03 3.01 -27.18
N LEU A 480 16.76 1.98 -26.36
CA LEU A 480 17.67 0.87 -26.14
C LEU A 480 17.95 0.04 -27.41
N GLU A 481 16.98 -0.08 -28.32
CA GLU A 481 17.17 -0.76 -29.60
C GLU A 481 18.08 0.05 -30.53
N VAL A 482 17.88 1.38 -30.63
CA VAL A 482 18.73 2.25 -31.45
C VAL A 482 20.18 2.25 -30.97
N ILE A 483 20.41 2.33 -29.64
CA ILE A 483 21.75 2.22 -29.06
C ILE A 483 22.41 0.89 -29.46
N LEU A 484 21.68 -0.23 -29.36
CA LEU A 484 22.19 -1.54 -29.76
C LEU A 484 22.63 -1.56 -31.23
N ARG A 485 21.85 -0.94 -32.14
CA ARG A 485 22.20 -0.90 -33.57
C ARG A 485 23.40 -0.01 -33.87
N LEU A 486 23.54 1.13 -33.20
CA LEU A 486 24.72 1.99 -33.30
C LEU A 486 25.98 1.29 -32.78
N ASP A 487 25.86 0.55 -31.69
CA ASP A 487 26.96 -0.26 -31.14
C ASP A 487 27.44 -1.31 -32.15
N LEU A 488 26.52 -2.05 -32.77
CA LEU A 488 26.85 -3.06 -33.78
C LEU A 488 27.48 -2.45 -35.05
N ALA A 489 27.01 -1.28 -35.46
CA ALA A 489 27.59 -0.57 -36.60
C ALA A 489 29.03 -0.13 -36.31
N GLN A 490 29.33 0.33 -35.08
CA GLN A 490 30.66 0.75 -34.68
C GLN A 490 31.71 -0.36 -34.76
N GLU A 491 31.30 -1.64 -34.67
CA GLU A 491 32.22 -2.79 -34.78
C GLU A 491 32.77 -3.00 -36.20
N ASN A 492 32.04 -2.56 -37.22
CA ASN A 492 32.37 -2.80 -38.62
C ASN A 492 32.75 -1.52 -39.38
N ARG A 493 32.39 -0.34 -38.85
CA ARG A 493 32.71 0.96 -39.46
C ARG A 493 32.87 2.04 -38.40
N GLN A 494 33.48 3.16 -38.78
CA GLN A 494 33.45 4.36 -37.94
C GLN A 494 32.05 4.99 -37.94
N LEU A 495 31.63 5.48 -36.77
CA LEU A 495 30.42 6.27 -36.64
C LEU A 495 30.71 7.73 -37.03
N SER A 496 29.75 8.39 -37.67
CA SER A 496 29.84 9.84 -37.89
C SER A 496 29.76 10.59 -36.56
N GLN A 497 30.23 11.84 -36.54
CA GLN A 497 30.17 12.69 -35.35
C GLN A 497 28.72 12.83 -34.83
N GLU A 498 27.76 12.97 -35.75
CA GLU A 498 26.34 13.05 -35.41
C GLU A 498 25.81 11.75 -34.78
N GLN A 499 26.23 10.59 -35.27
CA GLN A 499 25.86 9.28 -34.70
C GLN A 499 26.44 9.09 -33.28
N ILE A 500 27.66 9.58 -33.03
CA ILE A 500 28.28 9.55 -31.70
C ILE A 500 27.50 10.43 -30.72
N LEU A 501 27.13 11.64 -31.13
CA LEU A 501 26.33 12.56 -30.32
C LEU A 501 24.94 12.00 -30.04
N LEU A 502 24.26 11.46 -31.06
CA LEU A 502 22.96 10.79 -30.91
C LEU A 502 23.04 9.66 -29.87
N ARG A 503 24.04 8.78 -29.97
CA ARG A 503 24.26 7.68 -29.03
C ARG A 503 24.46 8.19 -27.60
N ALA A 504 25.28 9.22 -27.41
CA ALA A 504 25.53 9.82 -26.10
C ALA A 504 24.26 10.42 -25.48
N ARG A 505 23.49 11.19 -26.26
CA ARG A 505 22.21 11.78 -25.83
C ARG A 505 21.18 10.70 -25.48
N LEU A 506 21.07 9.64 -26.29
CA LEU A 506 20.18 8.50 -26.01
C LEU A 506 20.52 7.79 -24.69
N LYS A 507 21.82 7.59 -24.40
CA LYS A 507 22.25 6.99 -23.12
C LYS A 507 21.81 7.83 -21.91
N LYS A 508 21.89 9.17 -21.99
CA LYS A 508 21.38 10.09 -20.94
C LYS A 508 19.85 9.96 -20.83
N ARG A 509 19.14 10.00 -21.95
CA ARG A 509 17.66 9.94 -22.02
C ARG A 509 17.06 8.65 -21.43
N VAL A 510 17.72 7.51 -21.64
CA VAL A 510 17.30 6.21 -21.09
C VAL A 510 17.21 6.23 -19.56
N LEU A 511 18.09 6.97 -18.88
CA LEU A 511 18.07 7.11 -17.42
C LEU A 511 16.80 7.83 -16.94
N GLY A 512 16.47 8.98 -17.55
CA GLY A 512 15.25 9.73 -17.22
C GLY A 512 13.97 8.92 -17.44
N LEU A 513 13.86 8.23 -18.58
CA LEU A 513 12.72 7.36 -18.89
C LEU A 513 12.58 6.19 -17.88
N ALA A 514 13.69 5.63 -17.39
CA ALA A 514 13.67 4.56 -16.40
C ALA A 514 13.19 5.04 -15.02
N VAL A 515 13.56 6.26 -14.61
CA VAL A 515 13.10 6.88 -13.35
C VAL A 515 11.59 7.08 -13.38
N ILE A 516 11.03 7.61 -14.46
CA ILE A 516 9.58 7.83 -14.62
C ILE A 516 8.81 6.51 -14.47
N GLU A 517 9.26 5.44 -15.15
CA GLU A 517 8.64 4.11 -15.07
C GLU A 517 8.72 3.54 -13.64
N CYS A 518 9.82 3.81 -12.92
CA CYS A 518 9.98 3.39 -11.54
C CYS A 518 8.97 4.09 -10.60
N VAL A 519 8.81 5.41 -10.75
CA VAL A 519 7.87 6.23 -9.97
C VAL A 519 6.43 5.77 -10.18
N HIS A 520 6.01 5.57 -11.43
CA HIS A 520 4.66 5.08 -11.76
C HIS A 520 4.38 3.71 -11.12
N ARG A 521 5.38 2.80 -11.13
CA ARG A 521 5.25 1.49 -10.47
C ARG A 521 5.18 1.59 -8.95
N LYS A 522 5.98 2.48 -8.33
CA LYS A 522 5.93 2.74 -6.88
C LYS A 522 4.54 3.19 -6.47
N GLN A 523 3.98 4.18 -7.16
CA GLN A 523 2.64 4.70 -6.88
C GLN A 523 1.57 3.61 -7.03
N SER A 524 1.62 2.84 -8.13
CA SER A 524 0.68 1.74 -8.39
C SER A 524 0.74 0.62 -7.34
N SER A 525 1.90 0.46 -6.67
CA SER A 525 2.08 -0.55 -5.62
C SER A 525 1.47 -0.15 -4.26
N ARG A 526 1.20 1.15 -4.05
CA ARG A 526 0.68 1.74 -2.81
C ARG A 526 1.55 1.48 -1.56
N LEU A 527 2.87 1.47 -1.73
CA LEU A 527 3.83 1.33 -0.64
C LEU A 527 4.41 2.69 -0.22
N THR A 528 4.08 3.12 0.99
CA THR A 528 4.51 4.39 1.61
C THR A 528 5.90 4.32 2.25
N ASN A 529 6.36 3.12 2.64
CA ASN A 529 7.43 2.96 3.63
C ASN A 529 8.84 2.72 3.05
N LEU A 530 8.99 2.76 1.73
CA LEU A 530 10.30 2.58 1.09
C LEU A 530 10.96 3.96 0.88
N LYS A 531 11.90 4.29 1.77
CA LYS A 531 12.86 5.38 1.57
C LYS A 531 13.94 4.95 0.56
N PHE A 532 14.39 5.91 -0.23
CA PHE A 532 15.18 5.78 -1.45
C PHE A 532 16.45 4.92 -1.28
N GLY A 533 16.77 4.14 -2.31
CA GLY A 533 17.95 3.27 -2.41
C GLY A 533 17.68 1.84 -2.88
N ASP A 534 16.42 1.40 -2.85
CA ASP A 534 16.06 -0.01 -3.09
C ASP A 534 14.79 -0.15 -3.98
N ALA A 535 14.80 0.59 -5.09
CA ALA A 535 13.68 0.69 -6.01
C ALA A 535 13.57 -0.54 -6.92
N ASN A 536 13.34 -1.71 -6.33
CA ASN A 536 13.18 -2.95 -7.09
C ASN A 536 11.84 -2.92 -7.86
N THR A 537 11.92 -2.57 -9.14
CA THR A 537 10.74 -2.49 -10.01
C THR A 537 10.03 -3.85 -10.19
N LYS A 538 10.75 -4.98 -10.07
CA LYS A 538 10.20 -6.35 -10.09
C LYS A 538 9.37 -6.62 -8.84
N PHE A 539 9.84 -6.16 -7.68
CA PHE A 539 9.09 -6.19 -6.42
C PHE A 539 7.80 -5.36 -6.53
N PHE A 540 7.88 -4.09 -6.92
CA PHE A 540 6.67 -3.26 -7.06
C PHE A 540 5.66 -3.85 -8.05
N HIS A 541 6.16 -4.39 -9.18
CA HIS A 541 5.33 -5.03 -10.18
C HIS A 541 4.61 -6.28 -9.66
N ARG A 542 5.33 -7.20 -9.00
CA ARG A 542 4.72 -8.39 -8.40
C ARG A 542 3.66 -8.01 -7.36
N ARG A 543 3.82 -6.90 -6.62
CA ARG A 543 2.90 -6.43 -5.56
C ARG A 543 1.66 -5.82 -6.13
N ALA A 544 1.83 -4.94 -7.12
CA ALA A 544 0.70 -4.40 -7.87
C ALA A 544 -0.13 -5.54 -8.48
N ASN A 545 0.52 -6.58 -9.04
CA ASN A 545 -0.18 -7.71 -9.63
C ASN A 545 -0.85 -8.62 -8.60
N ALA A 546 -0.18 -8.93 -7.48
CA ALA A 546 -0.78 -9.71 -6.39
C ALA A 546 -2.01 -9.01 -5.80
N ARG A 547 -1.92 -7.70 -5.55
CA ARG A 547 -3.04 -6.88 -5.07
C ARG A 547 -4.18 -6.84 -6.10
N ARG A 548 -3.86 -6.71 -7.39
CA ARG A 548 -4.85 -6.77 -8.47
C ARG A 548 -5.57 -8.10 -8.50
N ARG A 549 -4.85 -9.23 -8.44
CA ARG A 549 -5.45 -10.58 -8.40
C ARG A 549 -6.35 -10.75 -7.18
N LYS A 550 -5.89 -10.33 -6.00
CA LYS A 550 -6.69 -10.42 -4.77
C LYS A 550 -7.97 -9.60 -4.84
N ASN A 551 -7.91 -8.40 -5.42
CA ASN A 551 -9.06 -7.50 -5.49
C ASN A 551 -9.97 -7.74 -6.70
N PHE A 552 -9.56 -8.59 -7.65
CA PHE A 552 -10.34 -8.86 -8.85
C PHE A 552 -11.52 -9.79 -8.50
N ILE A 553 -12.74 -9.31 -8.77
CA ILE A 553 -13.96 -10.09 -8.57
C ILE A 553 -14.13 -11.00 -9.78
N SER A 554 -13.76 -12.27 -9.61
CA SER A 554 -13.88 -13.29 -10.66
C SER A 554 -15.33 -13.68 -10.91
N ARG A 555 -16.03 -14.10 -9.86
CA ARG A 555 -17.45 -14.51 -9.86
C ARG A 555 -18.18 -14.01 -8.63
N LEU A 556 -19.49 -13.84 -8.73
CA LEU A 556 -20.39 -13.63 -7.59
C LEU A 556 -21.49 -14.68 -7.60
N ARG A 557 -21.88 -15.17 -6.43
CA ARG A 557 -23.00 -16.11 -6.27
C ARG A 557 -24.31 -15.35 -6.36
N LYS A 558 -25.22 -15.84 -7.20
CA LYS A 558 -26.62 -15.40 -7.31
C LYS A 558 -27.53 -16.48 -6.70
N GLU A 559 -28.80 -16.16 -6.46
CA GLU A 559 -29.79 -17.14 -6.00
C GLU A 559 -29.86 -18.36 -6.95
N ASN A 560 -29.82 -18.13 -8.26
CA ASN A 560 -29.90 -19.16 -9.30
C ASN A 560 -28.59 -19.32 -10.11
N GLY A 561 -27.42 -19.38 -9.45
CA GLY A 561 -26.14 -19.70 -10.11
C GLY A 561 -25.03 -18.67 -9.88
N TRP A 562 -24.24 -18.37 -10.93
CA TRP A 562 -23.04 -17.53 -10.82
C TRP A 562 -23.03 -16.36 -11.81
N ALA A 563 -22.77 -15.16 -11.31
CA ALA A 563 -22.43 -13.99 -12.10
C ALA A 563 -20.95 -14.06 -12.49
N VAL A 564 -20.63 -14.38 -13.75
CA VAL A 564 -19.24 -14.49 -14.23
C VAL A 564 -18.85 -13.31 -15.11
N ASN A 565 -19.74 -12.90 -16.03
CA ASN A 565 -19.50 -11.76 -16.91
C ASN A 565 -19.58 -10.44 -16.11
N HIS A 566 -19.06 -9.36 -16.69
CA HIS A 566 -18.99 -8.07 -15.98
C HIS A 566 -20.37 -7.44 -15.73
N VAL A 567 -21.29 -7.53 -16.70
CA VAL A 567 -22.63 -6.94 -16.63
C VAL A 567 -23.45 -7.56 -15.51
N ASP A 568 -23.45 -8.88 -15.40
CA ASP A 568 -24.16 -9.61 -14.35
C ASP A 568 -23.60 -9.31 -12.96
N LYS A 569 -22.28 -9.18 -12.85
CA LYS A 569 -21.63 -8.78 -11.59
C LYS A 569 -21.99 -7.36 -11.21
N ALA A 570 -22.00 -6.44 -12.19
CA ALA A 570 -22.39 -5.05 -11.98
C ALA A 570 -23.86 -4.95 -11.54
N ALA A 571 -24.77 -5.70 -12.16
CA ALA A 571 -26.18 -5.73 -11.79
C ALA A 571 -26.40 -6.27 -10.36
N GLU A 572 -25.75 -7.38 -10.01
CA GLU A 572 -25.86 -7.97 -8.67
C GLU A 572 -25.38 -7.00 -7.57
N VAL A 573 -24.24 -6.36 -7.80
CA VAL A 573 -23.70 -5.35 -6.90
C VAL A 573 -24.63 -4.15 -6.81
N GLN A 574 -25.21 -3.71 -7.94
CA GLN A 574 -26.15 -2.58 -7.97
C GLN A 574 -27.36 -2.86 -7.09
N VAL A 575 -28.06 -3.97 -7.33
CA VAL A 575 -29.26 -4.38 -6.57
C VAL A 575 -28.95 -4.49 -5.08
N PHE A 576 -27.81 -5.10 -4.72
CA PHE A 576 -27.39 -5.19 -3.33
C PHE A 576 -27.24 -3.81 -2.68
N PHE A 577 -26.50 -2.88 -3.28
CA PHE A 577 -26.27 -1.57 -2.66
C PHE A 577 -27.51 -0.66 -2.71
N GLU A 578 -28.38 -0.80 -3.72
CA GLU A 578 -29.69 -0.13 -3.74
C GLU A 578 -30.54 -0.58 -2.56
N SER A 579 -30.55 -1.88 -2.23
CA SER A 579 -31.28 -2.39 -1.07
C SER A 579 -30.70 -1.89 0.27
N VAL A 580 -29.37 -1.83 0.38
CA VAL A 580 -28.67 -1.45 1.63
C VAL A 580 -28.75 0.04 1.91
N LEU A 581 -28.66 0.88 0.87
CA LEU A 581 -28.66 2.33 0.99
C LEU A 581 -30.06 2.95 0.88
N ARG A 582 -31.11 2.15 0.67
CA ARG A 582 -32.49 2.62 0.61
C ARG A 582 -32.92 3.21 1.96
N ARG A 583 -33.75 4.25 1.92
CA ARG A 583 -34.42 4.79 3.10
C ARG A 583 -35.42 3.74 3.64
N PRO A 584 -35.31 3.29 4.89
CA PRO A 584 -36.27 2.38 5.51
C PRO A 584 -37.63 3.04 5.76
N GLU A 585 -38.62 2.21 6.13
CA GLU A 585 -39.94 2.65 6.57
C GLU A 585 -39.88 3.54 7.82
N THR A 586 -40.93 4.32 8.05
CA THR A 586 -41.08 5.18 9.22
C THR A 586 -40.92 4.38 10.51
N ARG A 587 -40.14 4.93 11.45
CA ARG A 587 -39.94 4.33 12.76
C ARG A 587 -41.23 4.41 13.56
N ASN A 588 -41.50 3.36 14.33
CA ASN A 588 -42.63 3.29 15.26
C ASN A 588 -42.21 3.41 16.73
N VAL A 589 -40.89 3.46 16.99
CA VAL A 589 -40.28 3.53 18.32
C VAL A 589 -39.18 4.59 18.28
N ASP A 590 -39.10 5.42 19.32
CA ASP A 590 -38.00 6.36 19.56
C ASP A 590 -37.47 6.22 21.00
N PHE A 591 -36.36 6.88 21.29
CA PHE A 591 -35.80 6.98 22.63
C PHE A 591 -36.54 8.03 23.47
N ASN A 592 -36.71 7.76 24.77
CA ASN A 592 -36.98 8.84 25.70
C ASN A 592 -35.68 9.60 25.98
N TRP A 593 -35.45 10.63 25.17
CA TRP A 593 -34.25 11.45 25.22
C TRP A 593 -34.01 12.08 26.59
N ASP A 594 -35.07 12.51 27.28
CA ASP A 594 -34.99 13.18 28.58
C ASP A 594 -34.60 12.21 29.71
N SER A 595 -34.69 10.90 29.48
CA SER A 595 -34.19 9.86 30.40
C SER A 595 -32.73 9.46 30.13
N ILE A 596 -32.20 9.79 28.94
CA ILE A 596 -30.87 9.34 28.48
C ILE A 596 -29.86 10.50 28.48
N TYR A 597 -30.31 11.71 28.17
CA TYR A 597 -29.50 12.93 28.09
C TYR A 597 -30.17 14.03 28.91
N ASN A 598 -29.74 14.19 30.17
CA ASN A 598 -30.32 15.15 31.12
C ASN A 598 -29.44 16.41 31.30
N GLN A 599 -28.27 16.44 30.67
CA GLN A 599 -27.33 17.56 30.71
C GLN A 599 -26.87 17.85 29.28
N GLU A 600 -27.02 19.10 28.87
CA GLU A 600 -26.46 19.61 27.61
C GLU A 600 -24.98 19.93 27.82
N THR A 601 -24.15 19.45 26.91
CA THR A 601 -22.74 19.85 26.86
C THR A 601 -22.65 21.09 25.98
N ASP A 602 -21.99 22.16 26.44
CA ASP A 602 -21.76 23.33 25.59
C ASP A 602 -20.76 23.00 24.47
N LEU A 603 -21.29 22.89 23.25
CA LEU A 603 -20.55 22.60 22.03
C LEU A 603 -20.56 23.77 21.04
N SER A 604 -20.91 24.98 21.50
CA SER A 604 -20.97 26.20 20.68
C SER A 604 -19.70 26.45 19.86
N SER A 605 -18.53 26.20 20.44
CA SER A 605 -17.23 26.35 19.76
C SER A 605 -17.04 25.54 18.46
N LEU A 606 -17.88 24.54 18.18
CA LEU A 606 -17.76 23.70 16.98
C LEU A 606 -18.24 24.39 15.70
N ASP A 607 -19.13 25.37 15.79
CA ASP A 607 -19.82 25.96 14.64
C ASP A 607 -19.19 27.24 14.09
N VAL A 608 -18.00 27.61 14.59
CA VAL A 608 -17.24 28.81 14.17
C VAL A 608 -16.89 28.78 12.67
N PRO A 609 -16.69 29.94 12.01
CA PRO A 609 -16.26 30.01 10.61
C PRO A 609 -15.00 29.20 10.31
N PHE A 610 -14.89 28.64 9.09
CA PHE A 610 -13.70 27.91 8.67
C PHE A 610 -12.54 28.87 8.42
N THR A 611 -11.37 28.59 8.98
CA THR A 611 -10.17 29.40 8.76
C THR A 611 -9.24 28.78 7.70
N GLU A 612 -8.40 29.60 7.07
CA GLU A 612 -7.36 29.11 6.16
C GLU A 612 -6.42 28.12 6.86
N GLN A 613 -5.97 28.49 8.07
CA GLN A 613 -5.04 27.68 8.86
C GLN A 613 -5.62 26.30 9.20
N GLU A 614 -6.89 26.25 9.60
CA GLU A 614 -7.58 25.01 9.91
C GLU A 614 -7.75 24.12 8.67
N THR A 615 -8.19 24.72 7.56
CA THR A 615 -8.38 24.00 6.29
C THR A 615 -7.04 23.46 5.76
N LYS A 616 -5.99 24.26 5.86
CA LYS A 616 -4.63 23.87 5.49
C LYS A 616 -4.10 22.75 6.39
N ARG A 617 -4.32 22.83 7.70
CA ARG A 617 -3.98 21.77 8.65
C ARG A 617 -4.69 20.45 8.32
N ALA A 618 -5.97 20.51 7.93
CA ALA A 618 -6.70 19.32 7.47
C ALA A 618 -6.04 18.68 6.25
N ILE A 619 -5.62 19.49 5.27
CA ILE A 619 -4.89 19.03 4.07
C ILE A 619 -3.53 18.44 4.43
N ASP A 620 -2.76 19.08 5.29
CA ASP A 620 -1.41 18.64 5.63
C ASP A 620 -1.41 17.30 6.39
N LEU A 621 -2.45 17.05 7.20
CA LEU A 621 -2.68 15.77 7.87
C LEU A 621 -3.23 14.67 6.96
N MET A 622 -3.70 15.00 5.74
CA MET A 622 -4.11 13.97 4.78
C MET A 622 -2.89 13.25 4.20
N PRO A 623 -2.94 11.91 4.01
CA PRO A 623 -1.82 11.21 3.39
C PRO A 623 -1.76 11.53 1.89
N GLY A 624 -0.56 11.82 1.38
CA GLY A 624 -0.37 12.33 0.03
C GLY A 624 -0.66 11.32 -1.09
N ASP A 625 -0.36 10.05 -0.87
CA ASP A 625 -0.30 8.99 -1.89
C ASP A 625 -1.52 8.04 -1.89
N LYS A 626 -2.58 8.42 -1.19
CA LYS A 626 -3.84 7.65 -1.15
C LYS A 626 -4.64 7.86 -2.43
N ALA A 627 -5.44 6.85 -2.77
CA ALA A 627 -6.30 6.88 -3.96
C ALA A 627 -7.24 8.11 -3.93
N PRO A 628 -7.38 8.81 -5.07
CA PRO A 628 -8.24 9.98 -5.18
C PRO A 628 -9.73 9.59 -5.19
N GLY A 629 -10.59 10.59 -4.99
CA GLY A 629 -12.03 10.49 -5.19
C GLY A 629 -12.41 10.63 -6.68
N PRO A 630 -13.71 10.86 -6.98
CA PRO A 630 -14.21 11.00 -8.35
C PRO A 630 -13.61 12.15 -9.17
N ASP A 631 -13.09 13.15 -8.50
CA ASP A 631 -12.40 14.31 -9.05
C ASP A 631 -10.96 14.03 -9.48
N GLY A 632 -10.37 12.92 -9.03
CA GLY A 632 -9.05 12.46 -9.48
C GLY A 632 -7.85 13.12 -8.80
N PHE A 633 -8.06 14.02 -7.82
CA PHE A 633 -6.97 14.73 -7.13
C PHE A 633 -6.52 14.03 -5.84
N THR A 634 -5.21 13.95 -5.63
CA THR A 634 -4.59 13.29 -4.47
C THR A 634 -4.28 14.29 -3.34
N GLY A 635 -3.91 13.77 -2.16
CA GLY A 635 -3.45 14.63 -1.07
C GLY A 635 -2.16 15.40 -1.42
N THR A 636 -1.30 14.82 -2.28
CA THR A 636 -0.05 15.48 -2.73
C THR A 636 -0.36 16.70 -3.60
N PHE A 637 -1.32 16.59 -4.52
CA PHE A 637 -1.79 17.72 -5.32
C PHE A 637 -2.28 18.87 -4.42
N LEU A 638 -3.17 18.56 -3.47
CA LEU A 638 -3.77 19.56 -2.57
C LEU A 638 -2.71 20.30 -1.75
N LYS A 639 -1.67 19.59 -1.29
CA LYS A 639 -0.56 20.20 -0.54
C LYS A 639 0.32 21.10 -1.41
N THR A 640 0.63 20.65 -2.63
CA THR A 640 1.59 21.29 -3.52
C THR A 640 1.01 22.53 -4.22
N CYS A 641 -0.29 22.49 -4.52
CA CYS A 641 -1.01 23.53 -5.26
C CYS A 641 -1.88 24.41 -4.34
N TRP A 642 -1.71 24.32 -3.01
CA TRP A 642 -2.56 25.03 -2.05
C TRP A 642 -2.65 26.53 -2.34
N ASP A 643 -1.52 27.19 -2.60
CA ASP A 643 -1.47 28.62 -2.86
C ASP A 643 -2.25 29.04 -4.12
N ILE A 644 -2.43 28.12 -5.07
CA ILE A 644 -3.20 28.35 -6.30
C ILE A 644 -4.71 28.17 -6.03
N ILE A 645 -5.08 27.11 -5.31
CA ILE A 645 -6.49 26.69 -5.18
C ILE A 645 -7.21 27.28 -3.96
N LYS A 646 -6.47 27.79 -2.97
CA LYS A 646 -7.00 28.12 -1.64
C LYS A 646 -8.20 29.07 -1.66
N GLN A 647 -8.19 30.09 -2.51
CA GLN A 647 -9.24 31.11 -2.54
C GLN A 647 -10.60 30.51 -2.92
N ASP A 648 -10.65 29.67 -3.96
CA ASP A 648 -11.89 29.03 -4.39
C ASP A 648 -12.36 27.97 -3.39
N VAL A 649 -11.42 27.25 -2.75
CA VAL A 649 -11.73 26.27 -1.68
C VAL A 649 -12.32 26.97 -0.45
N LEU A 650 -11.73 28.08 0.01
CA LEU A 650 -12.22 28.84 1.16
C LEU A 650 -13.56 29.51 0.86
N THR A 651 -13.75 30.02 -0.37
CA THR A 651 -15.04 30.58 -0.79
C THR A 651 -16.16 29.52 -0.73
N ALA A 652 -15.88 28.30 -1.20
CA ALA A 652 -16.81 27.18 -1.09
C ALA A 652 -17.03 26.72 0.36
N ALA A 653 -15.98 26.75 1.21
CA ALA A 653 -16.11 26.45 2.63
C ALA A 653 -16.98 27.48 3.37
N ASN A 654 -16.87 28.76 3.03
CA ASN A 654 -17.71 29.82 3.58
C ASN A 654 -19.18 29.67 3.12
N ALA A 655 -19.42 29.35 1.85
CA ALA A 655 -20.77 29.03 1.38
C ALA A 655 -21.37 27.83 2.11
N PHE A 656 -20.56 26.81 2.42
CA PHE A 656 -20.97 25.67 3.26
C PHE A 656 -21.29 26.11 4.69
N HIS A 657 -20.45 26.95 5.30
CA HIS A 657 -20.67 27.51 6.64
C HIS A 657 -22.02 28.24 6.73
N GLU A 658 -22.34 29.06 5.72
CA GLU A 658 -23.59 29.82 5.58
C GLU A 658 -24.80 28.98 5.13
N LEU A 659 -24.65 27.65 5.05
CA LEU A 659 -25.71 26.72 4.60
C LEU A 659 -26.21 26.96 3.18
N ARG A 660 -25.43 27.62 2.32
CA ARG A 660 -25.74 27.83 0.89
C ARG A 660 -25.46 26.57 0.07
N CYS A 661 -26.02 25.43 0.47
CA CYS A 661 -25.66 24.07 0.04
C CYS A 661 -26.41 23.54 -1.21
N LEU A 662 -27.16 24.37 -1.93
CA LEU A 662 -28.05 23.94 -3.03
C LEU A 662 -27.36 23.05 -4.09
N ASN A 663 -26.09 23.33 -4.38
CA ASN A 663 -25.31 22.63 -5.42
C ASN A 663 -24.19 21.74 -4.87
N LEU A 664 -24.18 21.48 -3.56
CA LEU A 664 -23.14 20.67 -2.90
C LEU A 664 -23.01 19.26 -3.53
N GLN A 665 -24.10 18.72 -4.08
CA GLN A 665 -24.15 17.44 -4.79
C GLN A 665 -23.13 17.29 -5.93
N LEU A 666 -22.72 18.39 -6.59
CA LEU A 666 -21.73 18.36 -7.67
C LEU A 666 -20.34 17.89 -7.19
N ILE A 667 -20.01 18.22 -5.94
CA ILE A 667 -18.72 17.95 -5.31
C ILE A 667 -18.84 17.02 -4.10
N ASN A 668 -19.98 16.35 -3.95
CA ASN A 668 -20.27 15.38 -2.90
C ASN A 668 -20.54 13.97 -3.44
N SER A 669 -19.79 13.58 -4.47
CA SER A 669 -19.80 12.22 -5.02
C SER A 669 -18.68 11.35 -4.43
N ALA A 670 -18.87 10.02 -4.46
CA ALA A 670 -17.85 9.07 -4.03
C ALA A 670 -17.79 7.82 -4.93
N TYR A 671 -16.61 7.18 -4.99
CA TYR A 671 -16.45 5.84 -5.54
C TYR A 671 -16.42 4.80 -4.42
N ILE A 672 -17.23 3.74 -4.50
CA ILE A 672 -17.18 2.62 -3.57
C ILE A 672 -16.30 1.52 -4.17
N VAL A 673 -15.15 1.28 -3.55
CA VAL A 673 -14.23 0.18 -3.89
C VAL A 673 -14.52 -1.03 -3.00
N LEU A 674 -14.65 -2.20 -3.61
CA LEU A 674 -14.89 -3.46 -2.91
C LEU A 674 -13.56 -4.15 -2.56
N ILE A 675 -13.34 -4.41 -1.26
CA ILE A 675 -12.16 -5.14 -0.77
C ILE A 675 -12.59 -6.46 -0.14
N PRO A 676 -12.06 -7.63 -0.55
CA PRO A 676 -12.49 -8.92 0.01
C PRO A 676 -12.15 -9.01 1.51
N LYS A 677 -13.12 -9.43 2.33
CA LYS A 677 -12.94 -9.67 3.77
C LYS A 677 -12.23 -10.99 4.06
N LYS A 678 -12.41 -11.97 3.18
CA LYS A 678 -11.87 -13.33 3.27
C LYS A 678 -11.38 -13.80 1.90
N ASP A 679 -10.48 -14.79 1.89
CA ASP A 679 -10.08 -15.44 0.65
C ASP A 679 -11.25 -16.28 0.10
N GLY A 680 -11.42 -16.32 -1.23
CA GLY A 680 -12.58 -16.97 -1.85
C GLY A 680 -13.90 -16.27 -1.56
N ALA A 681 -13.93 -14.93 -1.54
CA ALA A 681 -15.17 -14.17 -1.40
C ALA A 681 -16.12 -14.43 -2.59
N GLU A 682 -17.36 -14.84 -2.30
CA GLU A 682 -18.33 -15.27 -3.32
C GLU A 682 -19.62 -14.45 -3.30
N ALA A 683 -20.01 -13.89 -2.17
CA ALA A 683 -21.17 -13.00 -2.06
C ALA A 683 -20.75 -11.52 -2.00
N VAL A 684 -21.62 -10.58 -2.42
CA VAL A 684 -21.33 -9.14 -2.32
C VAL A 684 -21.08 -8.71 -0.86
N ALA A 685 -21.76 -9.34 0.11
CA ALA A 685 -21.57 -9.11 1.54
C ALA A 685 -20.18 -9.54 2.07
N ASP A 686 -19.46 -10.41 1.35
CA ASP A 686 -18.09 -10.81 1.68
C ASP A 686 -17.06 -9.73 1.33
N PHE A 687 -17.48 -8.65 0.67
CA PHE A 687 -16.65 -7.49 0.38
C PHE A 687 -16.93 -6.37 1.38
N ARG A 688 -15.87 -5.61 1.69
CA ARG A 688 -15.92 -4.39 2.47
C ARG A 688 -16.01 -3.19 1.51
N PRO A 689 -17.06 -2.37 1.59
CA PRO A 689 -17.17 -1.16 0.78
C PRO A 689 -16.30 -0.04 1.36
N ILE A 690 -15.34 0.47 0.58
CA ILE A 690 -14.55 1.65 0.95
C ILE A 690 -14.92 2.80 0.01
N SER A 691 -15.44 3.89 0.57
CA SER A 691 -15.79 5.12 -0.12
C SER A 691 -14.55 6.01 -0.32
N LEU A 692 -14.22 6.29 -1.56
CA LEU A 692 -13.28 7.32 -1.99
C LEU A 692 -14.07 8.58 -2.30
N ILE A 693 -14.05 9.53 -1.38
CA ILE A 693 -14.88 10.75 -1.42
C ILE A 693 -14.15 11.84 -2.21
N HIS A 694 -14.93 12.67 -2.90
CA HIS A 694 -14.46 13.89 -3.56
C HIS A 694 -13.59 14.76 -2.64
N SER A 695 -12.51 15.35 -3.16
CA SER A 695 -11.50 16.05 -2.35
C SER A 695 -12.08 17.17 -1.49
N PHE A 696 -12.93 18.04 -2.03
CA PHE A 696 -13.52 19.15 -1.27
C PHE A 696 -14.29 18.68 -0.03
N VAL A 697 -15.27 17.78 -0.20
CA VAL A 697 -16.04 17.26 0.94
C VAL A 697 -15.13 16.52 1.91
N LYS A 698 -14.11 15.81 1.43
CA LYS A 698 -13.11 15.17 2.30
C LYS A 698 -12.30 16.19 3.12
N ILE A 699 -11.98 17.37 2.57
CA ILE A 699 -11.36 18.47 3.32
C ILE A 699 -12.32 18.95 4.40
N ILE A 700 -13.56 19.27 4.05
CA ILE A 700 -14.58 19.74 5.00
C ILE A 700 -14.81 18.73 6.11
N THR A 701 -15.08 17.45 5.79
CA THR A 701 -15.31 16.43 6.81
C THR A 701 -14.07 16.13 7.64
N LYS A 702 -12.85 16.27 7.07
CA LYS A 702 -11.62 16.19 7.84
C LYS A 702 -11.49 17.35 8.83
N THR A 703 -11.83 18.57 8.42
CA THR A 703 -11.86 19.75 9.28
C THR A 703 -12.85 19.56 10.43
N LEU A 704 -14.09 19.16 10.12
CA LEU A 704 -15.11 18.85 11.13
C LEU A 704 -14.66 17.73 12.08
N ALA A 705 -14.00 16.68 11.56
CA ALA A 705 -13.48 15.61 12.38
C ALA A 705 -12.38 16.09 13.34
N LEU A 706 -11.55 17.06 12.95
CA LEU A 706 -10.51 17.64 13.82
C LEU A 706 -11.13 18.48 14.93
N ARG A 707 -12.17 19.28 14.63
CA ARG A 707 -12.95 20.02 15.64
C ARG A 707 -13.63 19.07 16.63
N LEU A 708 -14.30 18.04 16.12
CA LEU A 708 -15.02 17.09 16.95
C LEU A 708 -14.07 16.25 17.82
N ALA A 709 -12.92 15.84 17.28
CA ALA A 709 -11.96 15.00 17.99
C ALA A 709 -11.45 15.61 19.31
N SER A 710 -11.38 16.94 19.43
CA SER A 710 -10.96 17.59 20.69
C SER A 710 -12.02 17.50 21.78
N ARG A 711 -13.31 17.40 21.42
CA ARG A 711 -14.46 17.33 22.34
C ARG A 711 -14.98 15.92 22.61
N MET A 712 -14.44 14.91 21.92
CA MET A 712 -14.93 13.52 22.05
C MET A 712 -14.90 12.96 23.49
N ASN A 713 -13.97 13.41 24.33
CA ASN A 713 -13.90 12.96 25.73
C ASN A 713 -15.03 13.53 26.60
N GLU A 714 -15.58 14.69 26.23
CA GLU A 714 -16.70 15.36 26.92
C GLU A 714 -18.05 14.78 26.47
N ILE A 715 -18.13 14.32 25.21
CA ILE A 715 -19.37 13.86 24.57
C ILE A 715 -19.63 12.37 24.82
N VAL A 716 -18.59 11.54 24.75
CA VAL A 716 -18.73 10.08 24.70
C VAL A 716 -18.21 9.44 25.98
N SER A 717 -18.99 8.50 26.51
CA SER A 717 -18.69 7.77 27.73
C SER A 717 -17.32 7.11 27.74
N THR A 718 -16.71 7.02 28.92
CA THR A 718 -15.44 6.33 29.18
C THR A 718 -15.46 4.84 28.80
N CYS A 719 -16.64 4.23 28.69
CA CYS A 719 -16.81 2.83 28.28
C CYS A 719 -16.46 2.58 26.82
N GLN A 720 -16.46 3.60 25.97
CA GLN A 720 -16.06 3.52 24.56
C GLN A 720 -14.59 3.90 24.40
N SER A 721 -13.78 3.00 23.87
CA SER A 721 -12.33 3.24 23.72
C SER A 721 -11.85 3.40 22.28
N ALA A 722 -12.71 3.17 21.27
CA ALA A 722 -12.30 3.29 19.87
C ALA A 722 -12.28 4.74 19.38
N PHE A 723 -11.37 5.05 18.47
CA PHE A 723 -11.21 6.33 17.74
C PHE A 723 -11.16 7.63 18.56
N ILE A 724 -11.10 7.56 19.90
CA ILE A 724 -10.96 8.71 20.78
C ILE A 724 -9.49 8.90 21.11
N LYS A 725 -8.97 10.11 20.93
CA LYS A 725 -7.58 10.46 21.28
C LYS A 725 -7.36 10.16 22.76
N THR A 726 -6.17 9.65 23.10
CA THR A 726 -5.74 9.20 24.45
C THR A 726 -6.30 7.86 24.95
N ARG A 727 -7.35 7.30 24.33
CA ARG A 727 -7.89 5.97 24.70
C ARG A 727 -7.22 4.87 23.87
N SER A 728 -6.85 3.74 24.49
CA SER A 728 -6.24 2.60 23.80
C SER A 728 -7.15 1.38 23.76
N ILE A 729 -7.06 0.63 22.66
CA ILE A 729 -7.65 -0.72 22.51
C ILE A 729 -7.19 -1.67 23.62
N HIS A 730 -5.96 -1.51 24.12
CA HIS A 730 -5.43 -2.34 25.21
C HIS A 730 -6.09 -2.04 26.56
N ASP A 731 -6.48 -0.80 26.81
CA ASP A 731 -7.14 -0.41 28.06
C ASP A 731 -8.51 -1.10 28.15
N ASN A 732 -9.25 -1.13 27.03
CA ASN A 732 -10.51 -1.85 26.90
C ASN A 732 -10.34 -3.36 27.15
N PHE A 733 -9.38 -3.98 26.48
CA PHE A 733 -9.08 -5.40 26.67
C PHE A 733 -8.70 -5.72 28.13
N MET A 734 -7.88 -4.88 28.77
CA MET A 734 -7.45 -5.06 30.15
C MET A 734 -8.62 -4.91 31.13
N SER A 735 -9.55 -3.98 30.89
CA SER A 735 -10.77 -3.81 31.69
C SER A 735 -11.65 -5.06 31.65
N VAL A 736 -11.97 -5.57 30.45
CA VAL A 736 -12.78 -6.78 30.25
C VAL A 736 -12.10 -8.00 30.89
N ARG A 737 -10.80 -8.17 30.65
CA ARG A 737 -10.01 -9.28 31.21
C ARG A 737 -9.96 -9.25 32.74
N SER A 738 -9.75 -8.07 33.34
CA SER A 738 -9.69 -7.91 34.79
C SER A 738 -11.05 -8.22 35.42
N THR A 739 -12.14 -7.82 34.77
CA THR A 739 -13.51 -8.12 35.21
C THR A 739 -13.81 -9.62 35.19
N ILE A 740 -13.48 -10.33 34.10
CA ILE A 740 -13.62 -11.79 34.02
C ILE A 740 -12.85 -12.49 35.14
N ARG A 741 -11.59 -12.08 35.35
CA ARG A 741 -10.74 -12.67 36.39
C ARG A 741 -11.26 -12.38 37.78
N ARG A 742 -11.82 -11.20 38.01
CA ARG A 742 -12.47 -10.83 39.28
C ARG A 742 -13.63 -11.78 39.58
N TYR A 743 -14.61 -11.90 38.68
CA TYR A 743 -15.75 -12.82 38.85
C TYR A 743 -15.30 -14.27 39.06
N HIS A 744 -14.30 -14.71 38.29
CA HIS A 744 -13.78 -16.07 38.43
C HIS A 744 -13.09 -16.32 39.79
N ARG A 745 -12.32 -15.35 40.30
CA ARG A 745 -11.61 -15.43 41.60
C ARG A 745 -12.56 -15.31 42.79
N SER A 746 -13.55 -14.43 42.71
CA SER A 746 -14.58 -14.27 43.75
C SER A 746 -15.63 -15.38 43.74
N LYS A 747 -15.51 -16.35 42.81
CA LYS A 747 -16.49 -17.43 42.57
C LYS A 747 -17.92 -16.90 42.33
N THR A 748 -18.03 -15.68 41.83
CA THR A 748 -19.32 -15.04 41.57
C THR A 748 -19.82 -15.48 40.19
N PRO A 749 -21.00 -16.12 40.10
CA PRO A 749 -21.61 -16.49 38.83
C PRO A 749 -21.90 -15.25 37.96
N ALA A 750 -21.51 -15.27 36.70
CA ALA A 750 -21.75 -14.19 35.74
C ALA A 750 -21.77 -14.73 34.30
N LEU A 751 -22.47 -14.06 33.40
CA LEU A 751 -22.38 -14.31 31.96
C LEU A 751 -21.58 -13.19 31.30
N PHE A 752 -20.56 -13.57 30.54
CA PHE A 752 -19.85 -12.66 29.65
C PHE A 752 -20.48 -12.76 28.26
N VAL A 753 -21.07 -11.67 27.78
CA VAL A 753 -21.70 -11.62 26.46
C VAL A 753 -20.89 -10.71 25.54
N LYS A 754 -20.54 -11.23 24.38
CA LYS A 754 -19.93 -10.47 23.29
C LYS A 754 -21.02 -10.24 22.24
N LEU A 755 -21.36 -8.99 21.99
CA LEU A 755 -22.31 -8.61 20.95
C LEU A 755 -21.59 -8.16 19.69
N ASP A 756 -22.24 -8.39 18.55
CA ASP A 756 -21.82 -7.94 17.22
C ASP A 756 -22.99 -7.15 16.62
N ILE A 757 -22.74 -5.96 16.08
CA ILE A 757 -23.78 -5.10 15.49
C ILE A 757 -23.78 -5.27 13.96
N ALA A 758 -24.94 -5.55 13.39
CA ALA A 758 -25.07 -5.74 11.95
C ALA A 758 -24.93 -4.40 11.20
N LYS A 759 -24.07 -4.36 10.17
CA LYS A 759 -23.95 -3.25 9.20
C LYS A 759 -23.88 -1.86 9.85
N ALA A 760 -23.15 -1.76 10.95
CA ALA A 760 -23.01 -0.59 11.83
C ALA A 760 -22.98 0.79 11.13
N PHE A 761 -22.18 0.98 10.08
CA PHE A 761 -22.12 2.26 9.36
C PHE A 761 -23.33 2.51 8.46
N ASP A 762 -23.87 1.47 7.83
CA ASP A 762 -24.90 1.59 6.80
C ASP A 762 -26.30 1.79 7.41
N SER A 763 -26.48 1.52 8.70
CA SER A 763 -27.79 1.45 9.37
C SER A 763 -28.11 2.61 10.32
N VAL A 764 -27.24 3.61 10.44
CA VAL A 764 -27.48 4.80 11.29
C VAL A 764 -28.53 5.72 10.66
N GLY A 765 -29.70 5.86 11.30
CA GLY A 765 -30.77 6.74 10.79
C GLY A 765 -31.29 7.80 11.77
N TYR A 766 -30.76 7.89 12.99
CA TYR A 766 -31.28 8.77 14.07
C TYR A 766 -30.29 9.86 14.50
N LEU A 767 -29.19 9.98 13.76
CA LEU A 767 -28.03 10.79 14.14
C LEU A 767 -28.37 12.27 14.34
N LEU A 768 -29.20 12.88 13.48
CA LEU A 768 -29.52 14.31 13.57
C LEU A 768 -30.26 14.64 14.87
N THR A 769 -31.28 13.83 15.21
CA THR A 769 -32.02 13.94 16.48
C THR A 769 -31.10 13.75 17.68
N LEU A 770 -30.20 12.77 17.62
CA LEU A 770 -29.21 12.53 18.68
C LEU A 770 -28.27 13.72 18.88
N LEU A 771 -27.74 14.29 17.79
CA LEU A 771 -26.85 15.46 17.87
C LEU A 771 -27.56 16.66 18.51
N GLN A 772 -28.82 16.90 18.14
CA GLN A 772 -29.64 17.94 18.75
C GLN A 772 -29.78 17.73 20.27
N ARG A 773 -30.07 16.50 20.71
CA ARG A 773 -30.26 16.17 22.14
C ARG A 773 -28.97 16.19 22.97
N ILE A 774 -27.81 16.05 22.34
CA ILE A 774 -26.51 16.19 23.03
C ILE A 774 -26.15 17.67 23.29
N GLY A 775 -26.76 18.61 22.55
CA GLY A 775 -26.43 20.04 22.63
C GLY A 775 -25.52 20.54 21.50
N PHE A 776 -25.46 19.83 20.35
CA PHE A 776 -24.75 20.37 19.19
C PHE A 776 -25.46 21.62 18.64
N PRO A 777 -24.72 22.66 18.20
CA PRO A 777 -25.30 23.84 17.57
C PRO A 777 -26.13 23.48 16.34
N SER A 778 -27.20 24.25 16.08
CA SER A 778 -28.10 24.05 14.93
C SER A 778 -27.34 23.92 13.61
N ARG A 779 -26.45 24.88 13.37
CA ARG A 779 -25.59 24.92 12.19
C ARG A 779 -24.77 23.64 12.00
N TRP A 780 -24.29 23.02 13.08
CA TRP A 780 -23.49 21.81 12.98
C TRP A 780 -24.29 20.63 12.45
N TRP A 781 -25.48 20.37 12.98
CA TRP A 781 -26.27 19.25 12.47
C TRP A 781 -26.92 19.58 11.11
N ASP A 782 -27.15 20.86 10.78
CA ASP A 782 -27.48 21.29 9.41
C ASP A 782 -26.34 20.98 8.41
N TRP A 783 -25.08 21.18 8.80
CA TRP A 783 -23.92 20.75 8.00
C TRP A 783 -23.91 19.24 7.77
N ILE A 784 -24.16 18.45 8.83
CA ILE A 784 -24.24 16.99 8.71
C ILE A 784 -25.41 16.60 7.79
N ALA A 785 -26.58 17.23 7.95
CA ALA A 785 -27.74 16.99 7.11
C ALA A 785 -27.46 17.32 5.63
N ALA A 786 -26.80 18.46 5.35
CA ALA A 786 -26.41 18.86 4.01
C ALA A 786 -25.41 17.88 3.37
N ILE A 787 -24.40 17.41 4.13
CA ILE A 787 -23.42 16.42 3.66
C ILE A 787 -24.10 15.08 3.37
N LEU A 788 -25.00 14.59 4.23
CA LEU A 788 -25.64 13.29 4.05
C LEU A 788 -26.67 13.30 2.91
N SER A 789 -27.52 14.34 2.86
CA SER A 789 -28.62 14.44 1.88
C SER A 789 -28.16 14.68 0.44
N SER A 790 -27.07 15.42 0.23
CA SER A 790 -26.51 15.70 -1.10
C SER A 790 -25.58 14.60 -1.62
N SER A 791 -25.43 13.51 -0.86
CA SER A 791 -24.41 12.50 -1.08
C SER A 791 -24.80 11.48 -2.17
N THR A 792 -23.90 11.24 -3.13
CA THR A 792 -24.07 10.21 -4.17
C THR A 792 -22.85 9.29 -4.25
N SER A 793 -23.04 8.01 -4.56
CA SER A 793 -21.94 7.05 -4.72
C SER A 793 -22.06 6.22 -5.99
N ARG A 794 -20.93 5.83 -6.59
CA ARG A 794 -20.87 4.83 -7.68
C ARG A 794 -20.01 3.66 -7.23
N VAL A 795 -20.52 2.43 -7.32
CA VAL A 795 -19.75 1.25 -6.97
C VAL A 795 -18.80 0.87 -8.11
N LEU A 796 -17.52 0.64 -7.82
CA LEU A 796 -16.54 0.20 -8.79
C LEU A 796 -16.47 -1.32 -8.83
N VAL A 797 -16.90 -1.93 -9.94
CA VAL A 797 -16.74 -3.36 -10.20
C VAL A 797 -15.56 -3.56 -11.14
N ASN A 798 -14.47 -4.13 -10.62
CA ASN A 798 -13.23 -4.34 -11.39
C ASN A 798 -12.70 -3.08 -12.11
N GLY A 799 -12.90 -1.90 -11.52
CA GLY A 799 -12.44 -0.61 -12.03
C GLY A 799 -13.45 0.13 -12.92
N VAL A 800 -14.62 -0.46 -13.20
CA VAL A 800 -15.69 0.20 -13.97
C VAL A 800 -16.75 0.72 -13.00
N PRO A 801 -17.14 2.00 -13.09
CA PRO A 801 -18.18 2.58 -12.24
C PRO A 801 -19.58 2.17 -12.69
N ASN A 802 -20.39 1.73 -11.72
CA ASN A 802 -21.82 1.54 -11.86
C ASN A 802 -22.60 2.88 -11.89
N PRO A 803 -23.90 2.86 -12.24
CA PRO A 803 -24.79 4.00 -12.10
C PRO A 803 -24.78 4.62 -10.68
N PRO A 804 -25.04 5.93 -10.54
CA PRO A 804 -25.02 6.61 -9.26
C PRO A 804 -26.17 6.16 -8.33
N LEU A 805 -25.83 5.96 -7.07
CA LEU A 805 -26.71 5.63 -5.95
C LEU A 805 -26.86 6.86 -5.05
N ARG A 806 -28.11 7.19 -4.70
CA ARG A 806 -28.41 8.17 -3.64
C ARG A 806 -28.44 7.46 -2.30
N HIS A 807 -27.92 8.12 -1.27
CA HIS A 807 -27.91 7.56 0.08
C HIS A 807 -29.21 7.94 0.78
N GLY A 808 -29.93 6.94 1.28
CA GLY A 808 -31.07 7.12 2.17
C GLY A 808 -30.61 7.35 3.60
N TRP A 809 -29.91 6.38 4.19
CA TRP A 809 -29.33 6.40 5.54
C TRP A 809 -27.89 5.88 5.54
N GLY A 810 -27.24 5.98 6.70
CA GLY A 810 -25.91 5.47 6.92
C GLY A 810 -24.79 6.47 6.66
N LEU A 811 -23.57 6.05 7.01
CA LEU A 811 -22.35 6.83 6.99
C LEU A 811 -21.35 6.22 6.01
N ARG A 812 -20.68 7.06 5.21
CA ARG A 812 -19.69 6.58 4.23
C ARG A 812 -18.47 5.98 4.92
N GLN A 813 -18.22 4.70 4.68
CA GLN A 813 -17.03 4.01 5.19
C GLN A 813 -15.78 4.44 4.41
N GLY A 814 -14.97 5.33 4.99
CA GLY A 814 -13.80 5.95 4.34
C GLY A 814 -13.74 7.47 4.50
N ASP A 815 -14.84 8.06 4.96
CA ASP A 815 -14.90 9.46 5.42
C ASP A 815 -14.13 9.64 6.73
N PRO A 816 -13.27 10.68 6.86
CA PRO A 816 -12.67 11.06 8.14
C PRO A 816 -13.65 11.29 9.29
N LEU A 817 -14.86 11.80 9.01
CA LEU A 817 -15.83 12.16 10.05
C LEU A 817 -16.72 11.00 10.50
N SER A 818 -17.07 10.10 9.58
CA SER A 818 -17.98 8.97 9.83
C SER A 818 -17.64 8.13 11.07
N PRO A 819 -16.38 7.78 11.40
CA PRO A 819 -16.07 7.00 12.60
C PRO A 819 -16.46 7.70 13.91
N LEU A 820 -16.29 9.02 14.00
CA LEU A 820 -16.65 9.80 15.19
C LEU A 820 -18.17 9.90 15.33
N LEU A 821 -18.87 10.17 14.23
CA LEU A 821 -20.34 10.18 14.20
C LEU A 821 -20.93 8.82 14.55
N PHE A 822 -20.32 7.73 14.08
CA PHE A 822 -20.74 6.38 14.44
C PHE A 822 -20.58 6.10 15.94
N ILE A 823 -19.48 6.55 16.55
CA ILE A 823 -19.28 6.40 17.99
C ILE A 823 -20.35 7.16 18.78
N ILE A 824 -20.66 8.38 18.38
CA ILE A 824 -21.75 9.14 19.01
C ILE A 824 -23.06 8.36 18.84
N ALA A 825 -23.32 7.83 17.64
CA ALA A 825 -24.49 7.02 17.33
C ALA A 825 -24.55 5.64 18.02
N ILE A 826 -23.52 5.18 18.74
CA ILE A 826 -23.60 3.96 19.56
C ILE A 826 -23.66 4.26 21.06
N ASP A 827 -23.35 5.48 21.49
CA ASP A 827 -23.32 5.89 22.89
C ASP A 827 -24.66 5.67 23.64
N PRO A 828 -25.85 5.93 23.04
CA PRO A 828 -27.13 5.67 23.71
C PRO A 828 -27.31 4.22 24.19
N LEU A 829 -26.75 3.24 23.48
CA LEU A 829 -26.79 1.83 23.89
C LEU A 829 -26.12 1.65 25.27
N GLN A 830 -24.99 2.30 25.49
CA GLN A 830 -24.28 2.19 26.75
C GLN A 830 -25.00 2.93 27.87
N LYS A 831 -25.64 4.07 27.60
CA LYS A 831 -26.47 4.77 28.58
C LYS A 831 -27.68 3.94 29.03
N LEU A 832 -28.37 3.29 28.08
CA LEU A 832 -29.47 2.38 28.37
C LEU A 832 -29.04 1.18 29.24
N LEU A 833 -27.84 0.64 28.98
CA LEU A 833 -27.33 -0.52 29.70
C LEU A 833 -26.66 -0.18 31.04
N GLN A 834 -26.31 1.09 31.29
CA GLN A 834 -25.70 1.53 32.54
C GLN A 834 -26.66 1.51 33.75
N VAL A 835 -27.96 1.36 33.52
CA VAL A 835 -29.01 1.24 34.56
C VAL A 835 -28.90 -0.08 35.36
N GLY A 836 -27.88 -0.91 35.10
CA GLY A 836 -27.60 -2.10 35.92
C GLY A 836 -26.45 -3.00 35.44
N LEU A 837 -25.89 -2.75 34.25
CA LEU A 837 -24.92 -3.64 33.61
C LEU A 837 -23.58 -2.96 33.32
N ARG A 838 -22.49 -3.73 33.40
CA ARG A 838 -21.15 -3.27 33.02
C ARG A 838 -20.89 -3.54 31.55
N ILE A 839 -20.69 -2.48 30.77
CA ILE A 839 -20.38 -2.54 29.33
C ILE A 839 -19.02 -1.94 29.00
N SER A 840 -18.35 -2.54 28.01
CA SER A 840 -17.11 -2.09 27.39
C SER A 840 -17.29 -2.11 25.88
N LEU A 841 -17.08 -0.97 25.22
CA LEU A 841 -17.29 -0.79 23.78
C LEU A 841 -15.97 -0.47 23.07
N TYR A 842 -15.76 -1.09 21.93
CA TYR A 842 -14.71 -0.71 20.99
C TYR A 842 -15.30 -0.65 19.58
N ALA A 843 -15.69 0.55 19.17
CA ALA A 843 -16.49 0.77 17.97
C ALA A 843 -17.80 -0.05 18.04
N ASP A 844 -17.99 -1.01 17.13
CA ASP A 844 -19.13 -1.92 17.06
C ASP A 844 -18.97 -3.19 17.93
N ASP A 845 -17.77 -3.51 18.41
CA ASP A 845 -17.54 -4.63 19.33
C ASP A 845 -17.99 -4.25 20.75
N ALA A 846 -19.05 -4.90 21.25
CA ALA A 846 -19.54 -4.68 22.62
C ALA A 846 -19.32 -5.92 23.50
N ALA A 847 -18.79 -5.67 24.70
CA ALA A 847 -18.54 -6.66 25.74
C ALA A 847 -19.32 -6.28 27.00
N LEU A 848 -20.16 -7.18 27.50
CA LEU A 848 -21.01 -6.92 28.66
C LEU A 848 -20.99 -8.08 29.65
N PHE A 849 -21.28 -7.74 30.90
CA PHE A 849 -21.38 -8.68 32.01
C PHE A 849 -22.76 -8.59 32.63
N ILE A 850 -23.47 -9.72 32.67
CA ILE A 850 -24.80 -9.83 33.30
C ILE A 850 -24.77 -10.90 34.39
N ALA A 851 -25.61 -10.74 35.41
CA ALA A 851 -25.84 -11.81 36.37
C ALA A 851 -26.62 -12.96 35.68
N PRO A 852 -26.41 -14.22 36.08
CA PRO A 852 -27.08 -15.35 35.45
C PRO A 852 -28.50 -15.53 36.02
N ARG A 853 -29.34 -14.49 35.90
CA ARG A 853 -30.77 -14.50 36.25
C ARG A 853 -31.59 -14.40 34.97
N LYS A 854 -32.71 -15.11 34.91
CA LYS A 854 -33.57 -15.17 33.71
C LYS A 854 -34.10 -13.78 33.34
N ASP A 855 -34.58 -13.05 34.34
CA ASP A 855 -35.10 -11.69 34.21
C ASP A 855 -34.06 -10.73 33.59
N ASP A 856 -32.79 -10.80 34.03
CA ASP A 856 -31.71 -9.95 33.52
C ASP A 856 -31.36 -10.26 32.05
N VAL A 857 -31.43 -11.55 31.66
CA VAL A 857 -31.19 -11.99 30.28
C VAL A 857 -32.34 -11.53 29.38
N ASP A 858 -33.59 -11.69 29.83
CA ASP A 858 -34.77 -11.32 29.07
C ASP A 858 -34.87 -9.79 28.92
N ALA A 859 -34.55 -9.03 29.98
CA ALA A 859 -34.45 -7.57 29.92
C ALA A 859 -33.37 -7.10 28.94
N LEU A 860 -32.21 -7.76 28.89
CA LEU A 860 -31.17 -7.46 27.91
C LEU A 860 -31.66 -7.70 26.47
N VAL A 861 -32.32 -8.82 26.20
CA VAL A 861 -32.87 -9.13 24.87
C VAL A 861 -33.90 -8.09 24.45
N TYR A 862 -34.78 -7.69 25.38
CA TYR A 862 -35.76 -6.63 25.14
C TYR A 862 -35.09 -5.29 24.82
N LEU A 863 -34.13 -4.85 25.65
CA LEU A 863 -33.40 -3.60 25.44
C LEU A 863 -32.66 -3.58 24.10
N LEU A 864 -31.99 -4.67 23.71
CA LEU A 864 -31.30 -4.76 22.43
C LEU A 864 -32.27 -4.73 21.23
N SER A 865 -33.45 -5.34 21.39
CA SER A 865 -34.51 -5.30 20.36
C SER A 865 -35.07 -3.88 20.20
N MET A 866 -35.45 -3.24 21.30
CA MET A 866 -35.99 -1.88 21.29
C MET A 866 -34.96 -0.84 20.82
N PHE A 867 -33.71 -0.97 21.27
CA PHE A 867 -32.60 -0.17 20.76
C PHE A 867 -32.44 -0.35 19.24
N GLY A 868 -32.51 -1.59 18.74
CA GLY A 868 -32.44 -1.88 17.30
C GLY A 868 -33.57 -1.24 16.51
N GLN A 869 -34.80 -1.24 17.05
CA GLN A 869 -35.97 -0.60 16.41
C GLN A 869 -35.86 0.93 16.40
N ALA A 870 -35.44 1.54 17.51
CA ALA A 870 -35.30 3.00 17.61
C ALA A 870 -34.10 3.54 16.79
N SER A 871 -32.95 2.89 16.88
CA SER A 871 -31.71 3.37 16.24
C SER A 871 -31.53 2.91 14.79
N GLY A 872 -32.05 1.72 14.44
CA GLY A 872 -31.68 0.97 13.23
C GLY A 872 -30.43 0.08 13.40
N LEU A 873 -29.72 0.16 14.54
CA LEU A 873 -28.53 -0.65 14.84
C LEU A 873 -28.94 -1.99 15.45
N VAL A 874 -29.18 -2.98 14.60
CA VAL A 874 -29.65 -4.31 15.00
C VAL A 874 -28.50 -5.20 15.45
N THR A 875 -28.67 -5.88 16.58
CA THR A 875 -27.71 -6.86 17.09
C THR A 875 -27.72 -8.13 16.24
N ASN A 876 -26.55 -8.59 15.80
CA ASN A 876 -26.37 -9.86 15.11
C ASN A 876 -26.14 -10.99 16.10
N PHE A 877 -27.23 -11.65 16.52
CA PHE A 877 -27.13 -12.74 17.49
C PHE A 877 -26.35 -13.96 16.98
N HIS A 878 -26.36 -14.24 15.68
CA HIS A 878 -25.60 -15.37 15.11
C HIS A 878 -24.09 -15.20 15.23
N LYS A 879 -23.60 -13.96 15.25
CA LYS A 879 -22.19 -13.62 15.47
C LYS A 879 -21.86 -13.31 16.93
N SER A 880 -22.89 -13.01 17.72
CA SER A 880 -22.78 -12.78 19.15
C SER A 880 -22.54 -14.09 19.90
N SER A 881 -21.93 -14.00 21.08
CA SER A 881 -21.62 -15.18 21.88
C SER A 881 -21.76 -14.93 23.38
N VAL A 882 -22.15 -15.97 24.11
CA VAL A 882 -22.32 -15.95 25.57
C VAL A 882 -21.40 -16.97 26.21
N ILE A 883 -20.64 -16.55 27.21
CA ILE A 883 -19.66 -17.35 27.91
C ILE A 883 -19.99 -17.35 29.41
N PRO A 884 -20.37 -18.49 30.00
CA PRO A 884 -20.66 -18.57 31.43
C PRO A 884 -19.36 -18.54 32.27
N ILE A 885 -19.39 -17.81 33.38
CA ILE A 885 -18.32 -17.72 34.38
C ILE A 885 -18.88 -18.26 35.69
N ARG A 886 -18.36 -19.41 36.16
CA ARG A 886 -18.76 -20.02 37.45
C ARG A 886 -20.26 -20.35 37.57
N CYS A 887 -20.96 -20.61 36.47
CA CYS A 887 -22.38 -20.97 36.44
C CYS A 887 -22.64 -22.50 36.46
N SER A 888 -21.85 -23.29 37.18
CA SER A 888 -21.98 -24.76 37.17
C SER A 888 -23.26 -25.28 37.85
N ALA A 889 -23.84 -24.48 38.74
CA ALA A 889 -25.08 -24.81 39.45
C ALA A 889 -26.34 -24.20 38.80
N THR A 890 -26.20 -23.59 37.62
CA THR A 890 -27.29 -22.89 36.92
C THR A 890 -27.70 -23.70 35.69
N ASP A 891 -29.00 -23.88 35.49
CA ASP A 891 -29.51 -24.41 34.23
C ASP A 891 -29.37 -23.35 33.12
N LEU A 892 -28.26 -23.46 32.39
CA LEU A 892 -27.94 -22.55 31.30
C LEU A 892 -28.86 -22.69 30.09
N ALA A 893 -29.55 -23.83 29.92
CA ALA A 893 -30.47 -24.02 28.80
C ALA A 893 -31.75 -23.21 29.01
N LEU A 894 -32.33 -23.30 30.21
CA LEU A 894 -33.48 -22.50 30.61
C LEU A 894 -33.15 -21.01 30.66
N LEU A 895 -31.98 -20.67 31.22
CA LEU A 895 -31.53 -19.28 31.36
C LEU A 895 -31.40 -18.55 30.01
N LEU A 896 -30.84 -19.22 29.00
CA LEU A 896 -30.49 -18.62 27.71
C LEU A 896 -31.55 -18.82 26.62
N GLN A 897 -32.71 -19.40 26.93
CA GLN A 897 -33.75 -19.76 25.96
C GLN A 897 -34.14 -18.62 24.99
N ASN A 898 -34.22 -17.38 25.49
CA ASN A 898 -34.64 -16.21 24.72
C ASN A 898 -33.47 -15.42 24.11
N LEU A 899 -32.22 -15.85 24.37
CA LEU A 899 -31.02 -15.21 23.85
C LEU A 899 -30.40 -16.10 22.76
N PRO A 900 -30.68 -15.85 21.47
CA PRO A 900 -30.23 -16.71 20.35
C PRO A 900 -28.72 -16.58 20.04
N ALA A 901 -27.92 -16.12 21.01
CA ALA A 901 -26.48 -15.99 20.89
C ALA A 901 -25.79 -17.34 21.08
N ARG A 902 -24.67 -17.54 20.37
CA ARG A 902 -23.93 -18.80 20.43
C ARG A 902 -23.28 -18.99 21.81
N ARG A 903 -23.60 -20.08 22.50
CA ARG A 903 -22.86 -20.48 23.72
C ARG A 903 -21.43 -20.85 23.37
N ALA A 904 -20.48 -20.22 24.07
CA ALA A 904 -19.04 -20.47 23.93
C ALA A 904 -18.40 -20.69 25.30
N ALA A 905 -17.12 -21.10 25.30
CA ALA A 905 -16.34 -21.33 26.51
C ALA A 905 -14.95 -20.70 26.35
N PHE A 906 -14.29 -20.36 27.46
CA PHE A 906 -12.91 -19.90 27.41
C PHE A 906 -11.96 -21.01 26.96
N PRO A 907 -10.87 -20.69 26.22
CA PRO A 907 -10.46 -19.36 25.74
C PRO A 907 -11.32 -18.82 24.58
N VAL A 908 -11.57 -17.50 24.55
CA VAL A 908 -12.23 -16.81 23.42
C VAL A 908 -11.37 -15.66 22.88
N ARG A 909 -11.59 -15.25 21.63
CA ARG A 909 -10.88 -14.12 21.00
C ARG A 909 -11.68 -12.82 21.17
N TYR A 910 -11.05 -11.80 21.74
CA TYR A 910 -11.61 -10.46 21.91
C TYR A 910 -10.58 -9.42 21.51
N LEU A 911 -10.96 -8.48 20.62
CA LEU A 911 -10.05 -7.47 20.06
C LEU A 911 -8.74 -8.07 19.52
N GLY A 912 -8.83 -9.23 18.88
CA GLY A 912 -7.67 -9.92 18.33
C GLY A 912 -6.82 -10.71 19.33
N LEU A 913 -7.06 -10.60 20.64
CA LEU A 913 -6.27 -11.23 21.70
C LEU A 913 -7.04 -12.39 22.40
N PRO A 914 -6.34 -13.42 22.91
CA PRO A 914 -6.97 -14.50 23.68
C PRO A 914 -7.38 -14.03 25.09
N LEU A 915 -8.61 -14.36 25.45
CA LEU A 915 -9.27 -14.03 26.71
C LEU A 915 -9.56 -15.32 27.48
N THR A 916 -9.15 -15.39 28.76
CA THR A 916 -9.38 -16.53 29.65
C THR A 916 -9.72 -16.09 31.06
N SER A 917 -10.43 -16.95 31.79
CA SER A 917 -10.70 -16.77 33.22
C SER A 917 -9.47 -16.98 34.11
N GLY A 918 -8.47 -17.73 33.64
CA GLY A 918 -7.26 -18.10 34.38
C GLY A 918 -5.95 -17.61 33.78
N ARG A 919 -4.91 -18.43 33.92
CA ARG A 919 -3.61 -18.25 33.26
C ARG A 919 -3.72 -18.76 31.82
N LEU A 920 -3.18 -18.00 30.88
CA LEU A 920 -3.10 -18.43 29.47
C LEU A 920 -2.12 -19.60 29.35
N ARG A 921 -2.53 -20.63 28.62
CA ARG A 921 -1.70 -21.78 28.28
C ARG A 921 -0.89 -21.47 27.02
N LYS A 922 0.19 -22.23 26.81
CA LYS A 922 1.04 -22.13 25.62
C LYS A 922 0.26 -22.31 24.30
N THR A 923 -0.80 -23.11 24.32
CA THR A 923 -1.73 -23.34 23.18
C THR A 923 -2.56 -22.11 22.83
N ASP A 924 -2.85 -21.24 23.80
CA ASP A 924 -3.71 -20.07 23.59
C ASP A 924 -2.97 -18.97 22.79
N PHE A 925 -1.64 -19.05 22.72
CA PHE A 925 -0.78 -18.21 21.87
C PHE A 925 -0.61 -18.77 20.44
N SER A 926 -1.26 -19.89 20.09
CA SER A 926 -1.16 -20.53 18.77
C SER A 926 -1.63 -19.64 17.61
N ILE A 927 -2.52 -18.68 17.88
CA ILE A 927 -3.00 -17.68 16.93
C ILE A 927 -1.82 -16.94 16.25
N PHE A 928 -0.74 -16.71 17.02
CA PHE A 928 0.46 -16.05 16.53
C PHE A 928 1.45 -16.99 15.83
N ARG A 929 1.24 -18.31 15.92
CA ARG A 929 2.05 -19.30 15.18
C ARG A 929 1.55 -19.53 13.75
N GLY A 930 0.28 -19.23 13.46
CA GLY A 930 -0.39 -19.78 12.27
C GLY A 930 -0.93 -18.79 11.24
N GLN A 931 -1.11 -17.50 11.51
CA GLN A 931 -1.74 -16.59 10.52
C GLN A 931 -1.03 -15.23 10.35
N ASP A 932 -0.58 -14.58 11.42
CA ASP A 932 -0.02 -13.22 11.31
C ASP A 932 1.48 -13.20 10.93
N LEU A 933 2.26 -14.17 11.40
CA LEU A 933 3.65 -14.37 10.96
C LEU A 933 3.74 -15.04 9.59
N GLN A 934 2.72 -15.82 9.19
CA GLN A 934 2.62 -16.41 7.85
C GLN A 934 2.40 -15.36 6.76
N GLN A 935 1.90 -14.16 7.06
CA GLN A 935 1.89 -13.09 6.06
C GLN A 935 3.30 -12.68 5.63
N ALA A 936 4.31 -12.83 6.50
CA ALA A 936 5.71 -12.72 6.12
C ALA A 936 6.24 -13.98 5.42
N GLU A 937 5.50 -15.11 5.46
CA GLU A 937 5.72 -16.35 4.68
C GLU A 937 5.03 -16.31 3.29
N GLN A 938 3.97 -15.51 3.13
CA GLN A 938 3.38 -15.16 1.82
C GLN A 938 4.14 -14.04 1.12
N MET A 939 5.14 -13.48 1.79
CA MET A 939 6.03 -12.49 1.23
C MET A 939 7.11 -13.14 0.35
N GLU A 940 6.72 -13.87 -0.72
CA GLU A 940 7.61 -14.44 -1.77
C GLU A 940 8.30 -13.34 -2.59
N TRP A 941 9.13 -12.57 -1.92
CA TRP A 941 9.86 -11.48 -2.52
C TRP A 941 11.32 -11.75 -2.21
N ASN A 942 12.12 -11.89 -3.27
CA ASN A 942 13.52 -11.53 -3.18
C ASN A 942 13.50 -10.13 -2.54
N LEU A 943 14.06 -10.00 -1.34
CA LEU A 943 14.07 -8.78 -0.53
C LEU A 943 15.46 -8.68 0.04
N THR A 944 15.96 -7.45 0.05
CA THR A 944 17.29 -7.13 0.53
C THR A 944 17.33 -7.32 2.03
N THR A 945 18.48 -7.64 2.61
CA THR A 945 18.60 -7.74 4.07
C THR A 945 18.23 -6.43 4.74
N ALA A 946 18.51 -5.28 4.11
CA ALA A 946 18.13 -3.95 4.60
C ALA A 946 16.61 -3.73 4.61
N VAL A 947 15.90 -4.13 3.54
CA VAL A 947 14.42 -4.05 3.50
C VAL A 947 13.80 -5.06 4.47
N ARG A 948 14.34 -6.28 4.54
CA ARG A 948 13.92 -7.28 5.54
C ARG A 948 14.10 -6.74 6.95
N LEU A 949 15.23 -6.11 7.26
CA LEU A 949 15.47 -5.46 8.56
C LEU A 949 14.43 -4.38 8.85
N THR A 950 14.11 -3.55 7.86
CA THR A 950 13.10 -2.50 8.01
C THR A 950 11.72 -3.11 8.29
N LEU A 951 11.32 -4.14 7.54
CA LEU A 951 10.06 -4.87 7.75
C LEU A 951 10.03 -5.62 9.09
N VAL A 952 11.16 -6.17 9.53
CA VAL A 952 11.27 -6.75 10.88
C VAL A 952 10.94 -5.69 11.91
N LYS A 953 11.52 -4.49 11.80
CA LYS A 953 11.27 -3.40 12.76
C LYS A 953 9.87 -2.81 12.68
N SER A 954 9.36 -2.56 11.47
CA SER A 954 8.11 -1.81 11.29
C SER A 954 6.85 -2.68 11.24
N VAL A 955 6.97 -3.95 10.84
CA VAL A 955 5.82 -4.86 10.66
C VAL A 955 5.86 -6.02 11.67
N LEU A 956 6.90 -6.84 11.65
CA LEU A 956 6.93 -8.03 12.52
C LEU A 956 7.02 -7.65 14.00
N THR A 957 7.80 -6.61 14.31
CA THR A 957 7.91 -6.11 15.69
C THR A 957 6.62 -5.44 16.13
N SER A 958 5.95 -4.65 15.28
CA SER A 958 4.69 -3.98 15.65
C SER A 958 3.54 -4.97 15.90
N GLN A 959 3.46 -6.06 15.11
CA GLN A 959 2.55 -7.18 15.39
C GLN A 959 2.81 -7.81 16.76
N ALA A 960 4.08 -8.04 17.10
CA ALA A 960 4.45 -8.55 18.42
C ALA A 960 4.10 -7.56 19.54
N ILE A 961 4.39 -6.26 19.36
CA ILE A 961 4.08 -5.21 20.35
C ILE A 961 2.60 -5.21 20.72
N TYR A 962 1.70 -5.36 19.74
CA TYR A 962 0.26 -5.42 20.02
C TYR A 962 -0.11 -6.51 21.04
N LEU A 963 0.51 -7.68 20.93
CA LEU A 963 0.37 -8.78 21.89
C LEU A 963 1.04 -8.47 23.23
N LEU A 964 2.29 -8.01 23.17
CA LEU A 964 3.16 -7.79 24.33
C LEU A 964 2.63 -6.68 25.22
N CYS A 965 1.92 -5.68 24.68
CA CYS A 965 1.31 -4.63 25.49
C CYS A 965 0.34 -5.19 26.53
N ALA A 966 -0.51 -6.18 26.18
CA ALA A 966 -1.54 -6.68 27.09
C ALA A 966 -1.21 -8.02 27.76
N LEU A 967 -0.41 -8.88 27.12
CA LEU A 967 -0.15 -10.24 27.58
C LEU A 967 1.30 -10.43 28.04
N LYS A 968 1.47 -11.32 29.04
CA LYS A 968 2.77 -11.85 29.46
C LYS A 968 2.95 -13.23 28.81
N PRO A 969 3.49 -13.31 27.57
CA PRO A 969 3.76 -14.60 26.95
C PRO A 969 4.90 -15.32 27.69
N PRO A 970 4.92 -16.66 27.70
CA PRO A 970 6.08 -17.39 28.20
C PRO A 970 7.28 -17.25 27.25
N GLN A 971 8.48 -17.49 27.79
CA GLN A 971 9.76 -17.23 27.11
C GLN A 971 9.90 -17.99 25.78
N ASP A 972 9.30 -19.17 25.69
CA ASP A 972 9.29 -20.00 24.49
C ASP A 972 8.51 -19.36 23.33
N ILE A 973 7.42 -18.63 23.60
CA ILE A 973 6.67 -17.87 22.60
C ILE A 973 7.50 -16.67 22.11
N LEU A 974 8.17 -15.96 23.02
CA LEU A 974 9.08 -14.88 22.65
C LEU A 974 10.23 -15.40 21.77
N ALA A 975 10.83 -16.51 22.17
CA ALA A 975 11.89 -17.18 21.40
C ALA A 975 11.40 -17.65 20.03
N TYR A 976 10.16 -18.14 19.93
CA TYR A 976 9.54 -18.50 18.65
C TYR A 976 9.36 -17.28 17.73
N ILE A 977 8.83 -16.16 18.25
CA ILE A 977 8.66 -14.92 17.47
C ILE A 977 10.02 -14.41 17.00
N ASP A 978 11.02 -14.39 17.89
CA ASP A 978 12.38 -13.99 17.54
C ASP A 978 13.03 -14.94 16.54
N SER A 979 12.76 -16.24 16.62
CA SER A 979 13.19 -17.22 15.62
C SER A 979 12.59 -16.89 14.25
N LYS A 980 11.31 -16.50 14.18
CA LYS A 980 10.65 -16.10 12.93
C LYS A 980 11.17 -14.77 12.39
N ARG A 981 11.39 -13.76 13.25
CA ARG A 981 12.02 -12.48 12.87
C ARG A 981 13.44 -12.71 12.33
N ARG A 982 14.20 -13.61 12.97
CA ARG A 982 15.56 -14.00 12.57
C ARG A 982 15.56 -14.77 11.25
N GLN A 983 14.67 -15.75 11.10
CA GLN A 983 14.48 -16.50 9.85
C GLN A 983 14.17 -15.54 8.72
N PHE A 984 13.19 -14.65 8.89
CA PHE A 984 12.83 -13.69 7.86
C PHE A 984 13.97 -12.74 7.52
N LEU A 985 14.73 -12.24 8.51
CA LEU A 985 15.87 -11.34 8.27
C LEU A 985 16.97 -12.01 7.42
N TRP A 986 17.40 -13.21 7.82
CA TRP A 986 18.59 -13.85 7.26
C TRP A 986 18.29 -14.80 6.09
N ALA A 987 17.20 -15.56 6.18
CA ALA A 987 16.84 -16.60 5.22
C ALA A 987 15.59 -16.26 4.40
N GLY A 988 14.81 -15.24 4.76
CA GLY A 988 13.54 -14.94 4.09
C GLY A 988 12.57 -16.10 4.27
N MET A 989 12.22 -16.77 3.16
CA MET A 989 11.38 -17.98 3.15
C MET A 989 12.14 -19.28 3.33
N ASP A 990 13.45 -19.26 3.09
CA ASP A 990 14.22 -20.47 3.19
C ASP A 990 14.24 -20.95 4.64
N ARG A 991 14.45 -22.26 4.79
CA ARG A 991 14.80 -22.81 6.09
C ARG A 991 16.08 -22.15 6.58
N LEU A 992 16.05 -21.65 7.81
CA LEU A 992 17.22 -21.09 8.46
C LEU A 992 18.20 -22.24 8.78
N ILE A 993 19.33 -22.27 8.08
CA ILE A 993 20.46 -23.16 8.38
C ILE A 993 21.48 -22.33 9.17
N GLY A 994 22.18 -22.94 10.15
CA GLY A 994 23.08 -22.22 11.08
C GLY A 994 24.04 -21.23 10.41
N GLY A 995 24.59 -21.59 9.24
CA GLY A 995 25.51 -20.74 8.47
C GLY A 995 24.90 -19.47 7.84
N LYS A 996 23.56 -19.32 7.82
CA LYS A 996 22.90 -18.11 7.26
C LYS A 996 22.83 -16.96 8.27
N CYS A 997 23.00 -17.21 9.57
CA CYS A 997 22.98 -16.17 10.61
C CYS A 997 24.36 -15.55 10.79
N LYS A 998 24.64 -14.43 10.11
CA LYS A 998 25.95 -13.77 10.16
C LYS A 998 26.28 -13.13 11.52
N VAL A 999 25.28 -12.83 12.35
CA VAL A 999 25.45 -12.15 13.64
C VAL A 999 24.50 -12.73 14.68
N ASN A 1000 24.97 -12.86 15.93
CA ASN A 1000 24.15 -13.26 17.07
C ASN A 1000 22.96 -12.30 17.26
N TRP A 1001 21.76 -12.86 17.45
CA TRP A 1001 20.51 -12.11 17.59
C TRP A 1001 20.50 -11.11 18.74
N VAL A 1002 21.11 -11.45 19.88
CA VAL A 1002 21.22 -10.56 21.05
C VAL A 1002 22.04 -9.32 20.71
N ARG A 1003 23.12 -9.48 19.93
CA ARG A 1003 23.94 -8.37 19.43
C ARG A 1003 23.15 -7.51 18.43
N LEU A 1004 22.38 -8.14 17.54
CA LEU A 1004 21.52 -7.43 16.58
C LEU A 1004 20.42 -6.60 17.25
N ALA A 1005 19.93 -7.07 18.40
CA ALA A 1005 18.87 -6.40 19.16
C ALA A 1005 19.36 -5.21 20.00
N ARG A 1006 20.66 -4.89 19.97
CA ARG A 1006 21.21 -3.70 20.63
C ARG A 1006 20.85 -2.42 19.83
N PRO A 1007 20.83 -1.26 20.51
CA PRO A 1007 20.81 0.04 19.83
C PRO A 1007 21.93 0.16 18.79
N LYS A 1008 21.72 0.99 17.76
CA LYS A 1008 22.74 1.23 16.73
C LYS A 1008 24.03 1.80 17.31
N ALA A 1009 23.93 2.69 18.30
CA ALA A 1009 25.08 3.25 19.02
C ALA A 1009 25.94 2.17 19.72
N LEU A 1010 25.34 1.03 20.09
CA LEU A 1010 26.03 -0.09 20.74
C LEU A 1010 26.37 -1.22 19.75
N GLY A 1011 26.47 -0.90 18.46
CA GLY A 1011 26.85 -1.84 17.39
C GLY A 1011 25.77 -2.86 17.02
N GLY A 1012 24.51 -2.64 17.42
CA GLY A 1012 23.37 -3.45 17.00
C GLY A 1012 22.67 -2.90 15.76
N LEU A 1013 21.62 -3.59 15.30
CA LEU A 1013 20.81 -3.12 14.18
C LEU A 1013 19.60 -2.31 14.63
N GLY A 1014 19.38 -2.08 15.93
CA GLY A 1014 18.21 -1.37 16.45
C GLY A 1014 16.91 -2.17 16.30
N ILE A 1015 16.99 -3.49 16.36
CA ILE A 1015 15.85 -4.39 16.47
C ILE A 1015 15.45 -4.45 17.95
N LEU A 1016 14.18 -4.30 18.30
CA LEU A 1016 13.77 -4.39 19.71
C LEU A 1016 13.93 -5.82 20.23
N HIS A 1017 14.63 -5.95 21.37
CA HIS A 1017 14.69 -7.18 22.14
C HIS A 1017 13.35 -7.40 22.86
N LEU A 1018 12.59 -8.43 22.45
CA LEU A 1018 11.18 -8.54 22.85
C LEU A 1018 10.98 -8.70 24.35
N ASP A 1019 11.88 -9.42 25.04
CA ASP A 1019 11.77 -9.64 26.48
C ASP A 1019 11.93 -8.35 27.31
N PHE A 1020 13.03 -7.61 27.10
CA PHE A 1020 13.23 -6.29 27.72
C PHE A 1020 12.12 -5.31 27.34
N PHE A 1021 11.71 -5.29 26.07
CA PHE A 1021 10.68 -4.39 25.61
C PHE A 1021 9.29 -4.75 26.18
N ALA A 1022 8.97 -6.05 26.31
CA ALA A 1022 7.73 -6.49 26.95
C ALA A 1022 7.68 -6.07 28.43
N ARG A 1023 8.79 -6.21 29.17
CA ARG A 1023 8.89 -5.71 30.55
C ARG A 1023 8.62 -4.20 30.62
N ALA A 1024 9.25 -3.43 29.73
CA ALA A 1024 9.04 -1.98 29.65
C ALA A 1024 7.58 -1.62 29.32
N LEU A 1025 6.97 -2.30 28.33
CA LEU A 1025 5.56 -2.11 27.98
C LEU A 1025 4.62 -2.42 29.16
N HIS A 1026 4.94 -3.39 30.00
CA HIS A 1026 4.12 -3.74 31.16
C HIS A 1026 4.20 -2.74 32.31
N LEU A 1027 5.21 -1.87 32.35
CA LEU A 1027 5.26 -0.77 33.31
C LEU A 1027 4.07 0.18 33.15
N ARG A 1028 3.44 0.24 31.97
CA ARG A 1028 2.20 0.99 31.72
C ARG A 1028 1.05 0.56 32.65
N TRP A 1029 1.06 -0.66 33.17
CA TRP A 1029 -0.02 -1.21 34.00
C TRP A 1029 0.31 -1.26 35.50
N LEU A 1030 1.45 -0.71 35.89
CA LEU A 1030 1.78 -0.46 37.30
C LEU A 1030 1.21 0.90 37.69
#